data_AF-A0A4P5YKQ9-F1
#
_entry.id   AF-A0A4P5YKQ9-F1
#
_cell.length_a   1.000
_cell.length_b   1.000
_cell.length_c   1.000
_cell.angle_alpha   90.00
_cell.angle_beta   90.00
_cell.angle_gamma   90.00
#
_symmetry.space_group_name_H-M   'P 1'
#
loop_
_entity.id
_entity.type
_entity.pdbx_description
1 polymer ?
#
loop_
_entity_poly.entity_id
_entity_poly.type
_entity_poly.pdbx_seq_one_letter_code
_entity_poly.pdbx_strand_id
1 'polypeptide(L)'
;MRTGAPILLRLRRLVWLAGFALAALAAVGQPVASYRNDGNVFNPQIDATSVVNAGRIETFTGSALFQPLDMVNFANLYGAVIVANPGLRLDLLSSANGLHSPSASIVNRGLISVSGDPLASVGLQTNSTGTAFANSGGRLLVTATSVDVNSGTLVAGAEGLVRLEGSTVDVRFSRMQVGGVDSLYFPGVTGRTNFLNPTFVRDSYWAAGTNQAMNTNFGTALPLSLASGQPFGVVPLISSPIHQVEPRSPGFATVPELTNTLFQPYVYIDQTNPTNRVVQVVYLATNSLDTNLMVSVQFAQRATGTVPVVAFSSRSFSFSGSQFVTNTLYFTDSSLIVSNNTLVQNFADQSFRPQTYEIARTNPAGLLALSPPNAPYSSVIFYQPGYSNIFVTNSYSAYRAEIGVNPFATNFSSFNPALSDPTNSGGRVELIANTLNLGGAAIHAETSITIKASNLPHLTNGLPAPILDAPIIKYDLVDSSAFLALTNIIPASVSRINGRLSAWSGSWLNRDGNTNAPMDLTYHVLILDASQLRSSQPVASPSLTIRSANVQLETTLNASRTFTLDAPAVTFNSSNRLVLSSNFFPVLGYTNFPSLTSFTNAGYISVPGEARFGSDRTLPLASVVNRGSNAFITAIAQFIRADSFENGGALEARTGPINIQAASAKLENGSLSAGSDIILAGGNLKVRGHDFRAANRLILNVTNSLTDLGVDASNTWRCAFGFRMDAKPASGNLLGTTITTVIPPYSEVSHVWGATNLGPTKAGYSNNLAIGRLVINGDSTSRAVFSGLTPGSALYVDYLELTGAGPNLSLLTNVLAINPGMTVYFADASVPVDKLDGQFGGRLRWVRDYAGANSSADTLLPSGQSVKVNAALLGSALVDSDADGIPNQFDFSPFDGVQLQPMLTFTNLPVRSVLLSWESAALTVYRIETNSFAPPKWGLLRMYTNSTPFNSLVTVQDPVPTNGAPRFYRVLYSP
;
A
#
# COMPACT_ATOMS: atom_id res chain seq x y z
N MET A 1 96.97 -27.27 59.78
CA MET A 1 97.67 -25.97 59.88
C MET A 1 97.39 -25.21 58.59
N ARG A 2 96.87 -23.98 58.73
CA ARG A 2 96.55 -22.94 57.71
C ARG A 2 95.25 -23.05 56.88
N THR A 3 94.32 -22.20 57.34
CA THR A 3 93.21 -21.45 56.70
C THR A 3 91.99 -22.20 56.16
N GLY A 4 90.85 -21.95 56.82
CA GLY A 4 89.51 -22.35 56.42
C GLY A 4 88.64 -21.21 55.87
N ALA A 5 87.46 -21.64 55.40
CA ALA A 5 86.26 -20.90 54.97
C ALA A 5 86.24 -20.24 53.56
N PRO A 6 85.10 -20.27 52.83
CA PRO A 6 83.99 -21.24 52.88
C PRO A 6 83.54 -21.78 51.50
N ILE A 7 83.05 -23.02 51.54
CA ILE A 7 82.25 -23.68 50.49
C ILE A 7 80.84 -23.08 50.53
N LEU A 8 80.61 -22.02 49.74
CA LEU A 8 79.27 -21.51 49.40
C LEU A 8 79.30 -20.61 48.14
N LEU A 9 80.21 -20.92 47.19
CA LEU A 9 80.48 -20.06 46.03
C LEU A 9 80.64 -20.81 44.69
N ARG A 10 80.04 -22.01 44.56
CA ARG A 10 79.93 -22.75 43.29
C ARG A 10 78.50 -23.09 42.84
N LEU A 11 77.49 -22.47 43.47
CA LEU A 11 76.08 -22.54 43.07
C LEU A 11 75.48 -21.19 42.61
N ARG A 12 76.28 -20.12 42.51
CA ARG A 12 75.83 -18.79 42.03
C ARG A 12 76.36 -18.37 40.66
N ARG A 13 77.18 -19.19 39.97
CA ARG A 13 77.65 -18.92 38.59
C ARG A 13 76.92 -19.70 37.49
N LEU A 14 76.04 -20.64 37.83
CA LEU A 14 75.13 -21.27 36.85
C LEU A 14 73.77 -20.55 36.72
N VAL A 15 73.47 -19.58 37.59
CA VAL A 15 72.21 -18.81 37.57
C VAL A 15 72.34 -17.50 36.77
N TRP A 16 73.56 -17.06 36.43
CA TRP A 16 73.78 -15.81 35.68
C TRP A 16 73.97 -15.97 34.16
N LEU A 17 74.19 -17.19 33.64
CA LEU A 17 74.16 -17.44 32.19
C LEU A 17 72.82 -18.00 31.68
N ALA A 18 71.95 -18.53 32.56
CA ALA A 18 70.57 -18.83 32.21
C ALA A 18 69.67 -17.57 32.19
N GLY A 19 70.07 -16.50 32.90
CA GLY A 19 69.36 -15.21 32.91
C GLY A 19 69.52 -14.36 31.65
N PHE A 20 70.56 -14.59 30.84
CA PHE A 20 70.75 -13.86 29.57
C PHE A 20 70.29 -14.63 28.32
N ALA A 21 69.99 -15.92 28.43
CA ALA A 21 69.39 -16.69 27.34
C ALA A 21 67.85 -16.81 27.44
N LEU A 22 67.25 -16.54 28.62
CA LEU A 22 65.79 -16.40 28.76
C LEU A 22 65.28 -14.96 28.66
N ALA A 23 66.15 -13.95 28.61
CA ALA A 23 65.79 -12.57 28.27
C ALA A 23 65.84 -12.28 26.74
N ALA A 24 66.14 -13.29 25.93
CA ALA A 24 66.17 -13.19 24.45
C ALA A 24 65.02 -13.96 23.77
N LEU A 25 64.08 -14.53 24.52
CA LEU A 25 62.87 -15.20 24.02
C LEU A 25 61.60 -14.75 24.78
N ALA A 26 61.43 -13.44 24.92
CA ALA A 26 60.14 -12.78 25.18
C ALA A 26 60.26 -11.26 24.95
N ALA A 27 60.94 -10.84 23.89
CA ALA A 27 60.77 -9.49 23.37
C ALA A 27 59.59 -9.53 22.40
N VAL A 28 58.37 -9.63 22.94
CA VAL A 28 57.20 -9.15 22.20
C VAL A 28 57.45 -7.66 22.06
N GLY A 29 57.79 -7.22 20.84
CA GLY A 29 58.02 -5.80 20.56
C GLY A 29 56.82 -5.01 21.08
N GLN A 30 57.06 -4.07 21.99
CA GLN A 30 56.00 -3.17 22.42
C GLN A 30 55.60 -2.32 21.20
N PRO A 31 54.30 -2.09 20.96
CA PRO A 31 53.84 -1.28 19.84
C PRO A 31 54.45 0.12 19.93
N VAL A 32 54.83 0.71 18.79
CA VAL A 32 55.34 2.08 18.81
C VAL A 32 54.21 3.06 19.16
N ALA A 33 54.54 4.14 19.86
CA ALA A 33 53.53 5.09 20.33
C ALA A 33 52.76 5.78 19.18
N SER A 34 53.38 5.93 18.01
CA SER A 34 52.74 6.56 16.85
C SER A 34 53.36 6.12 15.53
N TYR A 35 52.52 5.91 14.52
CA TYR A 35 52.88 5.77 13.12
C TYR A 35 52.25 6.90 12.32
N ARG A 36 53.05 7.60 11.51
CA ARG A 36 52.58 8.68 10.63
C ARG A 36 53.06 8.45 9.20
N ASN A 37 52.13 8.47 8.25
CA ASN A 37 52.42 8.42 6.82
C ASN A 37 52.15 9.79 6.18
N ASP A 38 53.19 10.44 5.66
CA ASP A 38 53.08 11.68 4.88
C ASP A 38 53.36 11.47 3.37
N GLY A 39 53.57 10.23 2.92
CA GLY A 39 53.93 9.88 1.53
C GLY A 39 53.07 8.76 0.93
N ASN A 40 53.56 8.12 -0.13
CA ASN A 40 52.92 6.96 -0.75
C ASN A 40 53.58 5.67 -0.23
N VAL A 41 52.81 4.82 0.46
CA VAL A 41 53.30 3.54 1.00
C VAL A 41 52.46 2.38 0.46
N PHE A 42 53.12 1.27 0.16
CA PHE A 42 52.50 0.06 -0.35
C PHE A 42 52.70 -1.10 0.65
N ASN A 43 51.61 -1.74 1.07
CA ASN A 43 51.57 -2.82 2.07
C ASN A 43 52.39 -2.53 3.34
N PRO A 44 52.22 -1.37 4.02
CA PRO A 44 52.99 -1.06 5.22
C PRO A 44 52.62 -2.00 6.38
N GLN A 45 53.61 -2.48 7.14
CA GLN A 45 53.35 -3.12 8.43
C GLN A 45 53.21 -2.03 9.51
N ILE A 46 52.04 -1.97 10.15
CA ILE A 46 51.73 -0.96 11.16
C ILE A 46 51.44 -1.68 12.46
N ASP A 47 52.30 -1.45 13.45
CA ASP A 47 52.14 -1.91 14.84
C ASP A 47 52.33 -0.71 15.77
N ALA A 48 51.24 0.02 15.99
CA ALA A 48 51.28 1.32 16.65
C ALA A 48 49.97 1.67 17.33
N THR A 49 50.05 2.31 18.50
CA THR A 49 48.85 2.70 19.26
C THR A 49 48.10 3.90 18.66
N SER A 50 48.79 4.74 17.88
CA SER A 50 48.21 5.87 17.16
C SER A 50 48.68 5.89 15.71
N VAL A 51 47.74 5.86 14.76
CA VAL A 51 48.02 5.79 13.32
C VAL A 51 47.45 7.03 12.62
N VAL A 52 48.30 7.79 11.95
CA VAL A 52 47.89 8.99 11.19
C VAL A 52 48.31 8.85 9.74
N ASN A 53 47.35 8.88 8.82
CA ASN A 53 47.59 8.94 7.38
C ASN A 53 47.32 10.36 6.86
N ALA A 54 48.36 11.00 6.34
CA ALA A 54 48.31 12.27 5.61
C ALA A 54 48.62 12.09 4.10
N GLY A 55 49.14 10.93 3.69
CA GLY A 55 49.48 10.59 2.32
C GLY A 55 48.59 9.51 1.70
N ARG A 56 49.19 8.59 0.95
CA ARG A 56 48.50 7.46 0.30
C ARG A 56 48.97 6.13 0.88
N ILE A 57 48.03 5.28 1.29
CA ILE A 57 48.29 3.88 1.67
C ILE A 57 47.62 2.99 0.64
N GLU A 58 48.39 2.10 0.00
CA GLU A 58 47.87 1.05 -0.87
C GLU A 58 48.15 -0.31 -0.26
N THR A 59 47.16 -1.21 -0.28
CA THR A 59 47.33 -2.56 0.27
C THR A 59 46.74 -3.62 -0.64
N PHE A 60 47.50 -4.70 -0.84
CA PHE A 60 47.13 -5.89 -1.60
C PHE A 60 47.60 -7.14 -0.83
N THR A 61 46.68 -7.75 -0.10
CA THR A 61 46.96 -8.83 0.88
C THR A 61 46.40 -10.19 0.43
N GLY A 62 45.94 -10.31 -0.82
CA GLY A 62 45.44 -11.55 -1.42
C GLY A 62 44.07 -11.96 -0.88
N SER A 63 44.03 -12.60 0.30
CA SER A 63 42.81 -13.16 0.90
C SER A 63 42.43 -12.59 2.27
N ALA A 64 43.35 -11.95 2.98
CA ALA A 64 43.10 -11.34 4.29
C ALA A 64 42.81 -9.85 4.17
N LEU A 65 42.03 -9.27 5.08
CA LEU A 65 41.87 -7.81 5.14
C LEU A 65 43.16 -7.17 5.67
N PHE A 66 43.53 -6.00 5.14
CA PHE A 66 44.59 -5.21 5.75
C PHE A 66 44.13 -4.71 7.12
N GLN A 67 44.98 -4.83 8.13
CA GLN A 67 44.69 -4.41 9.50
C GLN A 67 45.97 -4.00 10.23
N PRO A 68 46.01 -2.82 10.89
CA PRO A 68 47.07 -2.46 11.83
C PRO A 68 47.02 -3.29 13.13
N LEU A 69 48.16 -3.51 13.77
CA LEU A 69 48.28 -4.10 15.10
C LEU A 69 48.28 -3.01 16.19
N ASP A 70 47.70 -3.35 17.34
CA ASP A 70 47.63 -2.54 18.56
C ASP A 70 47.06 -1.12 18.39
N MET A 71 46.32 -0.87 17.31
CA MET A 71 45.77 0.44 16.95
C MET A 71 44.61 0.86 17.85
N VAL A 72 44.89 1.81 18.74
CA VAL A 72 43.90 2.44 19.62
C VAL A 72 43.26 3.65 18.96
N ASN A 73 44.05 4.46 18.24
CA ASN A 73 43.58 5.66 17.55
C ASN A 73 43.98 5.65 16.07
N PHE A 74 43.07 6.09 15.21
CA PHE A 74 43.31 6.20 13.78
C PHE A 74 42.80 7.53 13.23
N ALA A 75 43.57 8.17 12.34
CA ALA A 75 43.15 9.35 11.61
C ALA A 75 43.59 9.28 10.15
N ASN A 76 42.62 9.28 9.23
CA ASN A 76 42.86 9.56 7.81
C ASN A 76 42.51 11.02 7.53
N LEU A 77 43.51 11.85 7.26
CA LEU A 77 43.36 13.30 7.16
C LEU A 77 42.69 13.73 5.85
N TYR A 78 42.31 15.01 5.77
CA TYR A 78 41.76 15.59 4.56
C TYR A 78 42.75 15.48 3.40
N GLY A 79 42.28 15.01 2.24
CA GLY A 79 43.12 14.77 1.06
C GLY A 79 43.93 13.46 1.09
N ALA A 80 43.98 12.76 2.23
CA ALA A 80 44.66 11.46 2.34
C ALA A 80 43.80 10.33 1.73
N VAL A 81 44.48 9.31 1.19
CA VAL A 81 43.83 8.21 0.45
C VAL A 81 44.28 6.86 0.98
N ILE A 82 43.33 5.95 1.16
CA ILE A 82 43.60 4.53 1.42
C ILE A 82 42.92 3.71 0.34
N VAL A 83 43.67 2.82 -0.30
CA VAL A 83 43.16 1.82 -1.23
C VAL A 83 43.53 0.45 -0.67
N ALA A 84 42.53 -0.41 -0.41
CA ALA A 84 42.78 -1.72 0.19
C ALA A 84 42.04 -2.85 -0.52
N ASN A 85 42.76 -3.91 -0.88
CA ASN A 85 42.24 -5.10 -1.54
C ASN A 85 42.82 -6.37 -0.87
N PRO A 86 41.99 -7.34 -0.42
CA PRO A 86 40.53 -7.45 -0.55
C PRO A 86 39.73 -6.55 0.39
N GLY A 87 40.36 -5.75 1.24
CA GLY A 87 39.67 -4.75 2.05
C GLY A 87 40.44 -4.33 3.29
N LEU A 88 39.77 -3.60 4.18
CA LEU A 88 40.35 -2.94 5.35
C LEU A 88 39.55 -3.28 6.61
N ARG A 89 40.25 -3.62 7.68
CA ARG A 89 39.69 -3.76 9.02
C ARG A 89 40.39 -2.80 9.98
N LEU A 90 39.60 -1.92 10.59
CA LEU A 90 40.04 -0.95 11.59
C LEU A 90 39.36 -1.28 12.93
N ASP A 91 40.06 -2.03 13.75
CA ASP A 91 39.73 -2.32 15.14
C ASP A 91 41.04 -2.55 15.93
N LEU A 92 40.94 -2.77 17.24
CA LEU A 92 42.10 -3.06 18.06
C LEU A 92 42.41 -4.56 18.00
N LEU A 93 43.37 -4.95 17.17
CA LEU A 93 43.95 -6.29 17.19
C LEU A 93 45.17 -6.30 18.11
N SER A 94 45.05 -6.95 19.27
CA SER A 94 46.15 -6.97 20.23
C SER A 94 47.27 -7.92 19.79
N SER A 95 48.50 -7.43 19.68
CA SER A 95 49.67 -8.27 19.39
C SER A 95 49.98 -9.27 20.51
N ALA A 96 49.52 -8.99 21.74
CA ALA A 96 49.78 -9.81 22.92
C ALA A 96 48.94 -11.10 22.97
N ASN A 97 47.73 -11.10 22.42
CA ASN A 97 46.82 -12.25 22.51
C ASN A 97 46.04 -12.55 21.21
N GLY A 98 46.19 -11.74 20.16
CA GLY A 98 45.51 -11.90 18.87
C GLY A 98 44.00 -11.66 18.91
N LEU A 99 43.47 -11.06 19.99
CA LEU A 99 42.05 -10.77 20.14
C LEU A 99 41.69 -9.40 19.55
N HIS A 100 40.51 -9.33 18.95
CA HIS A 100 39.91 -8.08 18.47
C HIS A 100 39.04 -7.45 19.55
N SER A 101 39.12 -6.13 19.68
CA SER A 101 38.21 -5.30 20.48
C SER A 101 38.02 -3.94 19.81
N PRO A 102 37.04 -3.12 20.25
CA PRO A 102 36.87 -1.78 19.69
C PRO A 102 38.09 -0.89 19.95
N SER A 103 38.57 -0.19 18.92
CA SER A 103 39.52 0.92 19.09
C SER A 103 38.88 2.07 19.90
N ALA A 104 39.67 3.02 20.38
CA ALA A 104 39.12 4.17 21.09
C ALA A 104 38.47 5.16 20.12
N SER A 105 39.21 5.57 19.07
CA SER A 105 38.78 6.61 18.14
C SER A 105 39.27 6.35 16.72
N ILE A 106 38.37 6.44 15.75
CA ILE A 106 38.66 6.34 14.32
C ILE A 106 38.09 7.57 13.63
N VAL A 107 38.96 8.35 12.99
CA VAL A 107 38.60 9.56 12.25
C VAL A 107 38.93 9.39 10.78
N ASN A 108 37.97 9.64 9.88
CA ASN A 108 38.19 9.68 8.45
C ASN A 108 37.64 10.98 7.85
N ARG A 109 38.54 11.84 7.37
CA ARG A 109 38.25 13.05 6.58
C ARG A 109 38.73 12.94 5.13
N GLY A 110 39.42 11.85 4.79
CA GLY A 110 39.92 11.57 3.45
C GLY A 110 39.08 10.52 2.70
N LEU A 111 39.69 9.89 1.71
CA LEU A 111 39.09 8.79 0.94
C LEU A 111 39.60 7.43 1.47
N ILE A 112 38.67 6.52 1.77
CA ILE A 112 38.97 5.10 1.95
C ILE A 112 38.20 4.33 0.87
N SER A 113 38.94 3.67 -0.01
CA SER A 113 38.39 2.81 -1.06
C SER A 113 38.83 1.36 -0.86
N VAL A 114 37.85 0.47 -0.77
CA VAL A 114 38.07 -0.98 -0.75
C VAL A 114 37.56 -1.65 -2.03
N SER A 115 37.19 -0.88 -3.05
CA SER A 115 36.44 -1.36 -4.22
C SER A 115 37.19 -2.30 -5.18
N GLY A 116 38.45 -2.66 -4.91
CA GLY A 116 39.39 -2.98 -5.98
C GLY A 116 39.61 -1.75 -6.87
N ASP A 117 40.78 -1.60 -7.46
CA ASP A 117 41.13 -0.33 -8.11
C ASP A 117 40.26 -0.03 -9.35
N PRO A 118 39.57 1.13 -9.44
CA PRO A 118 38.92 1.55 -10.68
C PRO A 118 39.92 2.09 -11.73
N LEU A 119 41.19 2.30 -11.36
CA LEU A 119 42.18 3.06 -12.12
C LEU A 119 43.59 2.44 -12.20
N ALA A 120 43.85 1.23 -11.68
CA ALA A 120 45.16 0.58 -11.84
C ALA A 120 45.27 -0.15 -13.18
N SER A 121 45.95 0.51 -14.10
CA SER A 121 46.83 -0.07 -15.12
C SER A 121 48.01 -0.90 -14.55
N VAL A 122 47.86 -1.53 -13.37
CA VAL A 122 48.92 -2.28 -12.71
C VAL A 122 48.63 -3.78 -12.79
N GLY A 123 49.28 -4.42 -13.77
CA GLY A 123 49.63 -5.84 -13.73
C GLY A 123 48.45 -6.82 -13.70
N LEU A 124 47.99 -7.23 -14.88
CA LEU A 124 47.41 -8.56 -15.08
C LEU A 124 48.40 -9.60 -14.53
N GLN A 125 48.23 -10.07 -13.29
CA GLN A 125 48.83 -11.34 -12.90
C GLN A 125 47.97 -12.46 -13.49
N THR A 126 48.36 -12.91 -14.67
CA THR A 126 47.98 -14.22 -15.16
C THR A 126 48.63 -15.25 -14.25
N ASN A 127 47.84 -16.10 -13.57
CA ASN A 127 48.37 -17.40 -13.19
C ASN A 127 48.73 -18.18 -14.47
N SER A 128 49.45 -19.31 -14.33
CA SER A 128 49.79 -20.20 -15.45
C SER A 128 48.58 -20.77 -16.21
N THR A 129 47.35 -20.40 -15.81
CA THR A 129 46.06 -20.72 -16.44
C THR A 129 45.28 -19.49 -16.95
N GLY A 130 45.85 -18.27 -16.91
CA GLY A 130 45.28 -17.07 -17.53
C GLY A 130 44.08 -16.40 -16.83
N THR A 131 43.82 -16.64 -15.54
CA THR A 131 42.67 -16.03 -14.84
C THR A 131 43.03 -14.72 -14.14
N ALA A 132 42.34 -13.61 -14.48
CA ALA A 132 42.41 -12.34 -13.76
C ALA A 132 41.24 -12.22 -12.76
N PHE A 133 41.53 -11.85 -11.50
CA PHE A 133 40.53 -11.64 -10.45
C PHE A 133 40.43 -10.15 -10.09
N ALA A 134 39.42 -9.44 -10.58
CA ALA A 134 38.90 -8.24 -9.92
C ALA A 134 37.99 -8.67 -8.76
N ASN A 135 38.32 -8.25 -7.55
CA ASN A 135 37.51 -8.51 -6.36
C ASN A 135 36.40 -7.46 -6.28
N SER A 136 35.19 -7.86 -6.68
CA SER A 136 33.96 -7.06 -6.65
C SER A 136 33.40 -6.79 -5.24
N GLY A 137 33.93 -7.48 -4.22
CA GLY A 137 33.31 -7.65 -2.91
C GLY A 137 34.07 -7.04 -1.72
N GLY A 138 34.85 -5.99 -1.96
CA GLY A 138 35.70 -5.38 -0.95
C GLY A 138 35.00 -5.04 0.37
N ARG A 139 35.66 -5.29 1.50
CA ARG A 139 35.08 -5.11 2.83
C ARG A 139 35.82 -4.03 3.63
N LEU A 140 35.07 -3.06 4.14
CA LEU A 140 35.51 -2.10 5.14
C LEU A 140 34.79 -2.39 6.45
N LEU A 141 35.55 -2.85 7.44
CA LEU A 141 35.04 -3.14 8.79
C LEU A 141 35.66 -2.17 9.77
N VAL A 142 34.84 -1.36 10.44
CA VAL A 142 35.31 -0.36 11.41
C VAL A 142 34.60 -0.60 12.73
N THR A 143 35.37 -0.79 13.80
CA THR A 143 34.83 -0.98 15.15
C THR A 143 35.63 -0.14 16.16
N ALA A 144 34.98 0.87 16.73
CA ALA A 144 35.59 1.74 17.74
C ALA A 144 34.56 2.31 18.72
N THR A 145 35.00 2.84 19.85
CA THR A 145 34.12 3.57 20.77
C THR A 145 33.57 4.83 20.10
N SER A 146 34.42 5.56 19.37
CA SER A 146 34.04 6.73 18.55
C SER A 146 34.49 6.54 17.10
N VAL A 147 33.55 6.67 16.16
CA VAL A 147 33.82 6.69 14.71
C VAL A 147 33.34 8.03 14.15
N ASP A 148 34.25 8.83 13.61
CA ASP A 148 33.98 10.12 12.99
C ASP A 148 34.39 10.08 11.51
N VAL A 149 33.40 9.98 10.62
CA VAL A 149 33.58 10.03 9.16
C VAL A 149 33.09 11.37 8.61
N ASN A 150 32.93 12.39 9.46
CA ASN A 150 32.37 13.66 9.02
C ASN A 150 33.19 14.26 7.87
N SER A 151 32.50 14.55 6.76
CA SER A 151 33.10 15.02 5.50
C SER A 151 34.07 14.04 4.81
N GLY A 152 34.23 12.82 5.33
CA GLY A 152 35.00 11.74 4.71
C GLY A 152 34.23 10.99 3.63
N THR A 153 34.96 10.25 2.79
CA THR A 153 34.38 9.39 1.73
C THR A 153 34.80 7.93 1.92
N LEU A 154 33.82 7.02 1.88
CA LEU A 154 34.01 5.58 1.94
C LEU A 154 33.46 4.93 0.67
N VAL A 155 34.25 4.07 0.00
CA VAL A 155 33.87 3.41 -1.25
C VAL A 155 34.16 1.91 -1.17
N ALA A 156 33.20 1.09 -1.59
CA ALA A 156 33.36 -0.35 -1.78
C ALA A 156 32.70 -0.80 -3.10
N GLY A 157 33.10 -1.97 -3.60
CA GLY A 157 32.58 -2.54 -4.85
C GLY A 157 31.10 -2.95 -4.76
N ALA A 158 30.50 -3.37 -5.88
CA ALA A 158 29.06 -3.62 -5.96
C ALA A 158 28.58 -4.83 -5.14
N GLU A 159 29.46 -5.79 -4.81
CA GLU A 159 29.19 -6.86 -3.84
C GLU A 159 29.84 -6.57 -2.47
N GLY A 160 30.35 -5.37 -2.25
CA GLY A 160 31.12 -4.97 -1.08
C GLY A 160 30.30 -4.78 0.20
N LEU A 161 31.02 -4.50 1.29
CA LEU A 161 30.45 -4.18 2.59
C LEU A 161 31.17 -2.97 3.19
N VAL A 162 30.41 -1.97 3.63
CA VAL A 162 30.88 -0.94 4.55
C VAL A 162 30.12 -1.12 5.86
N ARG A 163 30.84 -1.43 6.94
CA ARG A 163 30.28 -1.57 8.29
C ARG A 163 30.98 -0.64 9.26
N LEU A 164 30.21 0.24 9.90
CA LEU A 164 30.66 1.10 10.99
C LEU A 164 29.94 0.71 12.27
N GLU A 165 30.70 0.40 13.30
CA GLU A 165 30.20 -0.03 14.61
C GLU A 165 30.87 0.76 15.74
N GLY A 166 30.07 1.34 16.63
CA GLY A 166 30.61 2.04 17.80
C GLY A 166 29.60 2.63 18.76
N SER A 167 30.04 3.10 19.92
CA SER A 167 29.15 3.80 20.86
C SER A 167 28.62 5.10 20.25
N THR A 168 29.51 5.86 19.59
CA THR A 168 29.17 7.08 18.85
C THR A 168 29.66 6.96 17.41
N VAL A 169 28.77 7.13 16.45
CA VAL A 169 29.09 7.17 15.01
C VAL A 169 28.58 8.50 14.44
N ASP A 170 29.49 9.33 13.96
CA ASP A 170 29.20 10.60 13.29
C ASP A 170 29.59 10.50 11.82
N VAL A 171 28.59 10.57 10.94
CA VAL A 171 28.77 10.47 9.49
C VAL A 171 28.20 11.71 8.78
N ARG A 172 28.10 12.83 9.50
CA ARG A 172 27.58 14.08 8.95
C ARG A 172 28.32 14.50 7.70
N PHE A 173 27.57 14.93 6.69
CA PHE A 173 28.12 15.41 5.42
C PHE A 173 29.12 14.43 4.75
N SER A 174 29.10 13.16 5.14
CA SER A 174 29.96 12.12 4.58
C SER A 174 29.33 11.52 3.33
N ARG A 175 30.17 10.86 2.53
CA ARG A 175 29.74 10.09 1.36
C ARG A 175 30.10 8.63 1.52
N MET A 176 29.13 7.75 1.36
CA MET A 176 29.34 6.30 1.36
C MET A 176 28.76 5.71 0.09
N GLN A 177 29.58 4.99 -0.66
CA GLN A 177 29.15 4.30 -1.87
C GLN A 177 29.58 2.84 -1.81
N VAL A 178 28.61 1.94 -1.73
CA VAL A 178 28.81 0.51 -1.97
C VAL A 178 28.13 0.18 -3.29
N GLY A 179 28.90 0.19 -4.36
CA GLY A 179 28.39 0.14 -5.73
C GLY A 179 29.50 0.35 -6.75
N GLY A 180 29.15 0.29 -8.03
CA GLY A 180 30.11 0.41 -9.12
C GLY A 180 29.89 -0.64 -10.21
N VAL A 181 30.54 -0.46 -11.35
CA VAL A 181 30.43 -1.40 -12.47
C VAL A 181 31.38 -2.57 -12.27
N ASP A 182 30.85 -3.71 -11.82
CA ASP A 182 31.56 -4.97 -11.97
C ASP A 182 31.42 -5.45 -13.41
N SER A 183 32.53 -5.43 -14.12
CA SER A 183 32.77 -6.42 -15.17
C SER A 183 34.13 -7.03 -14.93
N LEU A 184 34.13 -8.20 -14.28
CA LEU A 184 35.19 -9.18 -14.50
C LEU A 184 35.17 -9.52 -15.98
N TYR A 185 36.08 -8.89 -16.71
CA TYR A 185 36.31 -9.11 -18.11
C TYR A 185 37.17 -10.37 -18.28
N PHE A 186 36.57 -11.41 -18.84
CA PHE A 186 37.34 -12.43 -19.56
C PHE A 186 37.42 -11.97 -21.02
N PRO A 187 38.61 -11.79 -21.63
CA PRO A 187 38.73 -11.47 -23.04
C PRO A 187 38.09 -12.51 -23.96
N GLY A 188 37.42 -12.02 -25.00
CA GLY A 188 36.73 -12.82 -26.00
C GLY A 188 37.69 -13.59 -26.88
N VAL A 189 37.62 -14.92 -26.85
CA VAL A 189 37.98 -15.82 -27.95
C VAL A 189 37.07 -17.06 -27.85
N THR A 190 36.64 -17.58 -28.99
CA THR A 190 35.93 -18.86 -29.17
C THR A 190 36.49 -19.99 -28.29
N GLY A 191 35.60 -20.73 -27.60
CA GLY A 191 35.95 -21.94 -26.82
C GLY A 191 35.82 -21.84 -25.30
N ARG A 192 34.92 -21.00 -24.76
CA ARG A 192 34.71 -20.89 -23.30
C ARG A 192 33.95 -22.09 -22.76
N THR A 193 34.34 -22.57 -21.57
CA THR A 193 33.55 -23.54 -20.79
C THR A 193 32.73 -22.85 -19.70
N ASN A 194 33.11 -21.64 -19.26
CA ASN A 194 32.55 -21.00 -18.05
C ASN A 194 32.24 -19.50 -18.24
N PHE A 195 31.34 -18.96 -17.40
CA PHE A 195 31.03 -17.53 -17.29
C PHE A 195 30.81 -17.08 -15.84
N LEU A 196 30.75 -15.76 -15.61
CA LEU A 196 30.26 -15.16 -14.37
C LEU A 196 29.17 -14.14 -14.69
N ASN A 197 28.17 -14.08 -13.83
CA ASN A 197 27.12 -13.07 -13.94
C ASN A 197 27.65 -11.68 -13.54
N PRO A 198 27.22 -10.61 -14.24
CA PRO A 198 27.29 -9.27 -13.66
C PRO A 198 26.52 -9.21 -12.36
N THR A 199 26.84 -8.23 -11.52
CA THR A 199 26.14 -8.00 -10.27
C THR A 199 24.63 -7.81 -10.48
N PHE A 200 23.86 -8.46 -9.60
CA PHE A 200 22.40 -8.49 -9.63
C PHE A 200 21.81 -8.99 -10.96
N VAL A 201 22.46 -9.96 -11.59
CA VAL A 201 21.88 -10.74 -12.70
C VAL A 201 21.78 -12.19 -12.24
N ARG A 202 20.57 -12.76 -12.32
CA ARG A 202 20.31 -14.14 -11.94
C ARG A 202 19.67 -14.91 -13.08
N ASP A 203 20.32 -15.98 -13.54
CA ASP A 203 19.76 -16.85 -14.56
C ASP A 203 18.58 -17.68 -14.00
N SER A 204 17.57 -17.88 -14.82
CA SER A 204 16.34 -18.63 -14.47
C SER A 204 16.05 -19.81 -15.39
N TYR A 205 16.31 -19.64 -16.70
CA TYR A 205 16.21 -20.69 -17.72
C TYR A 205 17.27 -20.46 -18.78
N TRP A 206 17.73 -21.54 -19.41
CA TRP A 206 18.70 -21.51 -20.50
C TRP A 206 18.45 -22.67 -21.48
N ALA A 207 18.88 -22.49 -22.73
CA ALA A 207 18.86 -23.54 -23.73
C ALA A 207 19.86 -23.25 -24.84
N ALA A 208 20.54 -24.29 -25.32
CA ALA A 208 21.24 -24.27 -26.59
C ALA A 208 20.99 -25.61 -27.28
N GLY A 209 20.71 -25.59 -28.57
CA GLY A 209 20.46 -26.82 -29.32
C GLY A 209 20.11 -26.57 -30.78
N THR A 210 19.43 -27.55 -31.38
CA THR A 210 18.99 -27.52 -32.78
C THR A 210 17.52 -27.84 -32.86
N ASN A 211 16.79 -27.16 -33.76
CA ASN A 211 15.38 -27.45 -34.04
C ASN A 211 14.50 -27.39 -32.78
N GLN A 212 14.74 -26.39 -31.92
CA GLN A 212 14.00 -26.13 -30.68
C GLN A 212 14.10 -27.22 -29.60
N ALA A 213 14.98 -28.20 -29.77
CA ALA A 213 15.25 -29.25 -28.80
C ALA A 213 16.70 -29.19 -28.29
N MET A 214 16.88 -29.33 -26.98
CA MET A 214 18.21 -29.41 -26.36
C MET A 214 18.83 -30.80 -26.51
N ASN A 215 18.02 -31.81 -26.88
CA ASN A 215 18.47 -33.16 -27.20
C ASN A 215 18.29 -33.46 -28.70
N THR A 216 19.12 -34.34 -29.25
CA THR A 216 19.18 -34.60 -30.70
C THR A 216 18.00 -35.40 -31.26
N ASN A 217 17.04 -35.80 -30.42
CA ASN A 217 16.05 -36.83 -30.78
C ASN A 217 14.60 -36.31 -30.93
N PHE A 218 14.33 -35.01 -30.71
CA PHE A 218 12.95 -34.49 -30.68
C PHE A 218 12.75 -33.10 -31.31
N GLY A 219 13.69 -32.60 -32.12
CA GLY A 219 13.57 -31.25 -32.69
C GLY A 219 12.74 -31.19 -33.97
N THR A 220 11.68 -30.38 -33.98
CA THR A 220 10.91 -30.07 -35.20
C THR A 220 11.62 -28.95 -35.97
N ALA A 221 11.91 -29.17 -37.26
CA ALA A 221 12.51 -28.14 -38.12
C ALA A 221 11.65 -26.86 -38.10
N LEU A 222 12.32 -25.70 -38.13
CA LEU A 222 11.63 -24.41 -38.12
C LEU A 222 10.82 -24.25 -39.43
N PRO A 223 9.49 -24.14 -39.37
CA PRO A 223 8.71 -23.83 -40.55
C PRO A 223 9.02 -22.39 -41.01
N LEU A 224 9.44 -22.25 -42.27
CA LEU A 224 9.43 -20.97 -42.99
C LEU A 224 8.15 -20.79 -43.82
N SER A 225 7.28 -21.80 -43.77
CA SER A 225 5.96 -21.83 -44.40
C SER A 225 4.87 -21.92 -43.33
N LEU A 226 3.63 -21.92 -43.77
CA LEU A 226 2.48 -21.60 -42.93
C LEU A 226 1.55 -22.76 -42.91
N ALA A 227 1.14 -23.18 -41.73
CA ALA A 227 -0.08 -23.95 -41.60
C ALA A 227 -1.21 -23.09 -42.21
N SER A 228 -1.76 -23.55 -43.34
CA SER A 228 -2.85 -22.87 -44.06
C SER A 228 -2.65 -21.36 -44.33
N GLY A 229 -1.47 -20.94 -44.81
CA GLY A 229 -1.35 -19.71 -45.62
C GLY A 229 -1.24 -18.32 -44.97
N GLN A 230 -0.65 -18.13 -43.77
CA GLN A 230 -0.34 -16.76 -43.24
C GLN A 230 1.14 -16.48 -42.83
N PRO A 231 2.01 -15.82 -43.65
CA PRO A 231 3.48 -15.73 -43.48
C PRO A 231 3.97 -15.28 -42.11
N PHE A 232 5.25 -15.55 -41.79
CA PHE A 232 6.05 -14.58 -41.02
C PHE A 232 6.02 -13.27 -41.83
N GLY A 233 4.92 -12.50 -41.70
CA GLY A 233 4.60 -11.48 -42.70
C GLY A 233 3.13 -11.23 -43.02
N VAL A 234 2.21 -11.37 -42.06
CA VAL A 234 1.11 -10.40 -41.90
C VAL A 234 1.04 -10.12 -40.40
N VAL A 235 1.55 -8.98 -39.92
CA VAL A 235 1.73 -8.78 -38.47
C VAL A 235 0.35 -8.59 -37.81
N PRO A 236 0.10 -9.15 -36.61
CA PRO A 236 0.63 -8.44 -35.45
C PRO A 236 1.37 -9.28 -34.39
N LEU A 237 1.52 -10.61 -34.52
CA LEU A 237 2.28 -11.39 -33.52
C LEU A 237 3.62 -11.89 -34.07
N ILE A 238 4.69 -11.19 -33.71
CA ILE A 238 6.03 -11.78 -33.75
C ILE A 238 6.13 -12.73 -32.56
N SER A 239 6.49 -13.98 -32.81
CA SER A 239 6.68 -14.98 -31.77
C SER A 239 7.90 -15.86 -32.02
N SER A 240 8.57 -16.28 -30.94
CA SER A 240 9.52 -17.39 -31.05
C SER A 240 8.76 -18.69 -31.25
N PRO A 241 9.34 -19.73 -31.87
CA PRO A 241 8.81 -21.08 -31.80
C PRO A 241 8.68 -21.56 -30.35
N ILE A 242 7.83 -22.57 -30.14
CA ILE A 242 7.84 -23.38 -28.92
C ILE A 242 9.18 -24.11 -28.83
N HIS A 243 9.87 -24.01 -27.69
CA HIS A 243 11.22 -24.57 -27.53
C HIS A 243 11.50 -25.12 -26.14
N GLN A 244 12.43 -26.06 -26.07
CA GLN A 244 12.88 -26.64 -24.82
C GLN A 244 13.91 -25.74 -24.15
N VAL A 245 13.78 -25.61 -22.83
CA VAL A 245 14.76 -24.99 -21.93
C VAL A 245 15.00 -25.88 -20.72
N GLU A 246 16.13 -25.65 -20.07
CA GLU A 246 16.41 -26.18 -18.74
C GLU A 246 16.13 -25.07 -17.71
N PRO A 247 15.24 -25.30 -16.74
CA PRO A 247 15.09 -24.41 -15.59
C PRO A 247 16.29 -24.52 -14.66
N ARG A 248 16.41 -23.54 -13.77
CA ARG A 248 17.34 -23.63 -12.64
C ARG A 248 17.12 -24.85 -11.72
N SER A 249 15.91 -25.41 -11.66
CA SER A 249 15.67 -26.72 -11.07
C SER A 249 15.89 -27.82 -12.12
N PRO A 250 16.61 -28.92 -11.81
CA PRO A 250 16.90 -29.96 -12.78
C PRO A 250 15.67 -30.46 -13.54
N GLY A 251 15.72 -30.48 -14.87
CA GLY A 251 14.65 -30.97 -15.73
C GLY A 251 14.56 -30.26 -17.08
N PHE A 252 13.66 -30.73 -17.95
CA PHE A 252 13.34 -30.07 -19.21
C PHE A 252 11.96 -29.42 -19.08
N ALA A 253 11.88 -28.14 -19.45
CA ALA A 253 10.62 -27.43 -19.61
C ALA A 253 10.44 -27.06 -21.09
N THR A 254 9.22 -27.17 -21.59
CA THR A 254 8.86 -26.59 -22.89
C THR A 254 8.30 -25.21 -22.63
N VAL A 255 8.95 -24.17 -23.15
CA VAL A 255 8.48 -22.79 -23.01
C VAL A 255 7.53 -22.51 -24.16
N PRO A 256 6.33 -21.97 -23.88
CA PRO A 256 5.47 -21.40 -24.90
C PRO A 256 6.21 -20.33 -25.71
N GLU A 257 5.69 -20.03 -26.89
CA GLU A 257 6.22 -18.97 -27.73
C GLU A 257 6.42 -17.65 -26.96
N LEU A 258 7.57 -16.99 -27.17
CA LEU A 258 7.77 -15.61 -26.72
C LEU A 258 6.93 -14.70 -27.62
N THR A 259 5.67 -14.50 -27.28
CA THR A 259 4.69 -13.73 -28.06
C THR A 259 4.49 -12.33 -27.50
N ASN A 260 4.39 -11.33 -28.37
CA ASN A 260 3.95 -9.99 -28.00
C ASN A 260 3.30 -9.29 -29.20
N THR A 261 2.32 -8.43 -28.96
CA THR A 261 1.60 -7.68 -30.00
C THR A 261 2.40 -6.46 -30.51
N LEU A 262 3.48 -6.06 -29.83
CA LEU A 262 4.24 -4.84 -30.13
C LEU A 262 5.76 -5.09 -30.04
N PHE A 263 6.30 -5.80 -31.03
CA PHE A 263 7.74 -5.89 -31.25
C PHE A 263 8.20 -4.83 -32.26
N GLN A 264 9.29 -4.12 -31.95
CA GLN A 264 9.97 -3.23 -32.87
C GLN A 264 11.14 -3.96 -33.56
N PRO A 265 11.16 -4.05 -34.90
CA PRO A 265 12.25 -4.69 -35.63
C PRO A 265 13.42 -3.73 -35.88
N TYR A 266 14.64 -4.27 -35.80
CA TYR A 266 15.89 -3.64 -36.23
C TYR A 266 16.62 -4.61 -37.15
N VAL A 267 17.09 -4.14 -38.30
CA VAL A 267 17.62 -5.02 -39.34
C VAL A 267 19.03 -4.60 -39.72
N TYR A 268 19.88 -5.60 -39.93
CA TYR A 268 21.17 -5.45 -40.57
C TYR A 268 21.29 -6.44 -41.72
N ILE A 269 21.74 -5.95 -42.87
CA ILE A 269 21.97 -6.75 -44.07
C ILE A 269 23.41 -6.50 -44.51
N ASP A 270 24.16 -7.58 -44.67
CA ASP A 270 25.50 -7.56 -45.24
C ASP A 270 25.57 -8.50 -46.44
N GLN A 271 26.09 -8.01 -47.55
CA GLN A 271 26.33 -8.82 -48.74
C GLN A 271 27.83 -8.92 -48.95
N THR A 272 28.42 -9.98 -48.40
CA THR A 272 29.86 -10.20 -48.37
C THR A 272 30.43 -10.57 -49.74
N ASN A 273 29.61 -11.15 -50.63
CA ASN A 273 29.93 -11.41 -52.03
C ASN A 273 28.63 -11.58 -52.88
N PRO A 274 28.69 -11.71 -54.22
CA PRO A 274 27.49 -11.86 -55.06
C PRO A 274 26.63 -13.09 -54.76
N THR A 275 27.15 -14.06 -54.01
CA THR A 275 26.53 -15.36 -53.72
C THR A 275 26.20 -15.58 -52.24
N ASN A 276 26.48 -14.63 -51.35
CA ASN A 276 26.25 -14.79 -49.91
C ASN A 276 25.74 -13.49 -49.29
N ARG A 277 24.61 -13.60 -48.59
CA ARG A 277 23.97 -12.50 -47.88
C ARG A 277 23.62 -12.92 -46.46
N VAL A 278 24.00 -12.09 -45.51
CA VAL A 278 23.67 -12.22 -44.09
C VAL A 278 22.54 -11.25 -43.77
N VAL A 279 21.49 -11.75 -43.12
CA VAL A 279 20.37 -10.95 -42.62
C VAL A 279 20.25 -11.18 -41.11
N GLN A 280 20.48 -10.13 -40.33
CA GLN A 280 20.28 -10.15 -38.89
C GLN A 280 19.07 -9.28 -38.52
N VAL A 281 18.18 -9.79 -37.68
CA VAL A 281 17.00 -9.07 -37.21
C VAL A 281 16.89 -9.17 -35.71
N VAL A 282 16.72 -8.02 -35.04
CA VAL A 282 16.38 -7.95 -33.62
C VAL A 282 14.93 -7.49 -33.51
N TYR A 283 14.10 -8.32 -32.89
CA TYR A 283 12.76 -7.96 -32.46
C TYR A 283 12.80 -7.63 -30.97
N LEU A 284 12.57 -6.36 -30.64
CA LEU A 284 12.55 -5.88 -29.26
C LEU A 284 11.11 -5.62 -28.82
N ALA A 285 10.67 -6.22 -27.71
CA ALA A 285 9.37 -5.91 -27.14
C ALA A 285 9.38 -4.47 -26.57
N THR A 286 8.58 -3.56 -27.13
CA THR A 286 8.58 -2.13 -26.75
C THR A 286 7.39 -1.71 -25.90
N ASN A 287 6.50 -2.63 -25.53
CA ASN A 287 5.38 -2.39 -24.62
C ASN A 287 5.79 -2.26 -23.14
N SER A 288 6.98 -1.74 -22.84
CA SER A 288 7.35 -1.42 -21.47
C SER A 288 6.52 -0.24 -20.97
N LEU A 289 5.88 -0.39 -19.80
CA LEU A 289 5.19 0.71 -19.10
C LEU A 289 6.15 1.82 -18.62
N ASP A 290 7.45 1.62 -18.78
CA ASP A 290 8.48 2.51 -18.27
C ASP A 290 9.05 3.41 -19.36
N THR A 291 8.58 4.65 -19.41
CA THR A 291 9.03 5.67 -20.35
C THR A 291 10.41 6.23 -20.04
N ASN A 292 11.01 5.89 -18.89
CA ASN A 292 12.32 6.38 -18.48
C ASN A 292 13.47 5.42 -18.86
N LEU A 293 13.13 4.25 -19.43
CA LEU A 293 14.11 3.32 -19.97
C LEU A 293 14.40 3.67 -21.44
N MET A 294 15.61 4.13 -21.72
CA MET A 294 16.08 4.37 -23.08
C MET A 294 16.67 3.08 -23.63
N VAL A 295 16.18 2.63 -24.79
CA VAL A 295 16.71 1.44 -25.47
C VAL A 295 17.40 1.83 -26.76
N SER A 296 18.58 1.25 -26.98
CA SER A 296 19.26 1.33 -28.28
C SER A 296 19.61 -0.07 -28.76
N VAL A 297 19.46 -0.28 -30.07
CA VAL A 297 19.86 -1.50 -30.75
C VAL A 297 20.90 -1.13 -31.80
N GLN A 298 22.05 -1.79 -31.73
CA GLN A 298 23.18 -1.57 -32.64
C GLN A 298 23.69 -2.90 -33.16
N PHE A 299 24.23 -2.89 -34.37
CA PHE A 299 24.92 -4.04 -34.95
C PHE A 299 26.41 -3.74 -34.94
N ALA A 300 27.09 -4.14 -33.87
CA ALA A 300 28.47 -3.78 -33.63
C ALA A 300 29.44 -4.79 -34.27
N GLN A 301 30.51 -4.29 -34.88
CA GLN A 301 31.53 -5.14 -35.48
C GLN A 301 32.46 -5.74 -34.42
N ARG A 302 32.76 -7.03 -34.54
CA ARG A 302 33.87 -7.74 -33.87
C ARG A 302 34.85 -8.24 -34.93
N ALA A 303 36.05 -8.67 -34.52
CA ALA A 303 37.09 -9.18 -35.43
C ALA A 303 36.62 -10.33 -36.35
N THR A 304 35.59 -11.08 -35.94
CA THR A 304 35.06 -12.25 -36.64
C THR A 304 33.70 -12.02 -37.32
N GLY A 305 33.14 -10.81 -37.24
CA GLY A 305 31.85 -10.46 -37.85
C GLY A 305 31.00 -9.50 -37.01
N THR A 306 29.81 -9.19 -37.50
CA THR A 306 28.88 -8.23 -36.86
C THR A 306 27.91 -8.95 -35.91
N VAL A 307 27.67 -8.40 -34.72
CA VAL A 307 26.75 -8.94 -33.70
C VAL A 307 25.74 -7.90 -33.23
N PRO A 308 24.46 -8.26 -32.98
CA PRO A 308 23.51 -7.36 -32.33
C PRO A 308 23.87 -7.12 -30.87
N VAL A 309 23.81 -5.86 -30.47
CA VAL A 309 23.98 -5.37 -29.10
C VAL A 309 22.76 -4.52 -28.77
N VAL A 310 22.03 -4.92 -27.74
CA VAL A 310 20.89 -4.17 -27.19
C VAL A 310 21.31 -3.54 -25.87
N ALA A 311 21.18 -2.22 -25.75
CA ALA A 311 21.50 -1.50 -24.54
C ALA A 311 20.23 -0.88 -23.94
N PHE A 312 19.94 -1.24 -22.70
CA PHE A 312 18.88 -0.66 -21.88
C PHE A 312 19.51 0.31 -20.89
N SER A 313 19.18 1.59 -20.98
CA SER A 313 19.82 2.64 -20.19
C SER A 313 18.80 3.45 -19.40
N SER A 314 19.16 3.80 -18.17
CA SER A 314 18.41 4.74 -17.34
C SER A 314 19.37 5.75 -16.72
N ARG A 315 18.89 6.97 -16.51
CA ARG A 315 19.67 8.00 -15.80
C ARG A 315 19.41 7.87 -14.30
N SER A 316 20.48 7.84 -13.51
CA SER A 316 20.45 7.89 -12.05
C SER A 316 21.36 9.01 -11.54
N PHE A 317 21.14 9.46 -10.31
CA PHE A 317 22.06 10.39 -9.66
C PHE A 317 23.26 9.62 -9.11
N SER A 318 24.47 10.11 -9.32
CA SER A 318 25.68 9.55 -8.72
C SER A 318 26.02 10.22 -7.41
N PHE A 319 26.18 9.39 -6.39
CA PHE A 319 26.47 9.79 -5.01
C PHE A 319 27.92 10.20 -4.79
N SER A 320 28.85 9.83 -5.67
CA SER A 320 30.27 10.22 -5.59
C SER A 320 30.58 11.54 -6.30
N GLY A 321 29.85 11.90 -7.37
CA GLY A 321 30.21 13.00 -8.26
C GLY A 321 29.27 14.21 -8.27
N SER A 322 28.12 14.15 -7.60
CA SER A 322 27.05 15.17 -7.73
C SER A 322 26.61 15.38 -9.20
N GLN A 323 26.69 14.33 -10.02
CA GLN A 323 26.34 14.32 -11.44
C GLN A 323 25.36 13.18 -11.74
N PHE A 324 24.59 13.28 -12.84
CA PHE A 324 23.82 12.14 -13.32
C PHE A 324 24.75 11.12 -14.02
N VAL A 325 24.59 9.84 -13.69
CA VAL A 325 25.27 8.72 -14.34
C VAL A 325 24.24 7.90 -15.11
N THR A 326 24.67 7.32 -16.23
CA THR A 326 23.82 6.46 -17.05
C THR A 326 24.10 5.00 -16.71
N ASN A 327 23.15 4.35 -16.03
CA ASN A 327 23.21 2.92 -15.77
C ASN A 327 22.76 2.19 -17.03
N THR A 328 23.57 1.28 -17.56
CA THR A 328 23.26 0.56 -18.79
C THR A 328 23.38 -0.94 -18.58
N LEU A 329 22.39 -1.69 -19.06
CA LEU A 329 22.42 -3.13 -19.20
C LEU A 329 22.57 -3.46 -20.69
N TYR A 330 23.61 -4.20 -21.05
CA TYR A 330 23.86 -4.68 -22.40
C TYR A 330 23.47 -6.14 -22.51
N PHE A 331 22.81 -6.49 -23.62
CA PHE A 331 22.59 -7.86 -24.07
C PHE A 331 23.21 -8.00 -25.46
N THR A 332 24.15 -8.93 -25.61
CA THR A 332 24.81 -9.23 -26.90
C THR A 332 24.53 -10.65 -27.32
N ASP A 333 24.27 -10.85 -28.60
CA ASP A 333 24.11 -12.17 -29.19
C ASP A 333 25.12 -12.39 -30.33
N SER A 334 26.01 -13.36 -30.12
CA SER A 334 27.07 -13.75 -31.05
C SER A 334 26.77 -15.02 -31.83
N SER A 335 25.52 -15.48 -31.87
CA SER A 335 25.15 -16.79 -32.44
C SER A 335 25.46 -16.98 -33.92
N LEU A 336 25.64 -15.88 -34.68
CA LEU A 336 26.07 -15.94 -36.07
C LEU A 336 27.57 -16.23 -36.24
N ILE A 337 28.41 -15.78 -35.30
CA ILE A 337 29.88 -15.83 -35.42
C ILE A 337 30.52 -16.96 -34.59
N VAL A 338 29.73 -17.65 -33.75
CA VAL A 338 30.19 -18.79 -32.94
C VAL A 338 29.72 -20.09 -33.61
N SER A 339 30.67 -20.97 -33.92
CA SER A 339 30.43 -22.20 -34.69
C SER A 339 29.72 -23.32 -33.92
N ASN A 340 29.83 -23.36 -32.59
CA ASN A 340 29.16 -24.35 -31.74
C ASN A 340 28.26 -23.64 -30.72
N ASN A 341 26.96 -23.93 -30.76
CA ASN A 341 26.02 -23.40 -29.79
C ASN A 341 25.89 -24.34 -28.58
N THR A 342 26.78 -24.17 -27.62
CA THR A 342 26.82 -24.96 -26.38
C THR A 342 26.46 -24.13 -25.17
N LEU A 343 26.03 -24.81 -24.10
CA LEU A 343 25.86 -24.19 -22.79
C LEU A 343 27.22 -24.09 -22.09
N VAL A 344 27.49 -22.94 -21.47
CA VAL A 344 28.63 -22.71 -20.57
C VAL A 344 28.14 -22.65 -19.14
N GLN A 345 28.95 -23.16 -18.21
CA GLN A 345 28.59 -23.23 -16.79
C GLN A 345 28.95 -21.92 -16.06
N ASN A 346 28.08 -21.47 -15.16
CA ASN A 346 28.42 -20.37 -14.25
C ASN A 346 29.49 -20.84 -13.25
N PHE A 347 30.51 -20.04 -13.02
CA PHE A 347 31.57 -20.37 -12.06
C PHE A 347 31.10 -20.24 -10.60
N ALA A 348 30.10 -19.39 -10.34
CA ALA A 348 29.64 -19.09 -8.99
C ALA A 348 28.44 -19.93 -8.52
N ASP A 349 27.72 -20.59 -9.42
CA ASP A 349 26.59 -21.47 -9.09
C ASP A 349 26.36 -22.55 -10.16
N GLN A 350 25.27 -23.32 -10.05
CA GLN A 350 24.94 -24.40 -11.00
C GLN A 350 24.09 -23.92 -12.19
N SER A 351 24.09 -22.62 -12.51
CA SER A 351 23.38 -22.13 -13.69
C SER A 351 24.20 -22.29 -14.97
N PHE A 352 23.51 -22.24 -16.11
CA PHE A 352 24.15 -22.24 -17.42
C PHE A 352 23.62 -21.09 -18.29
N ARG A 353 24.35 -20.78 -19.35
CA ARG A 353 23.96 -19.82 -20.37
C ARG A 353 24.44 -20.29 -21.74
N PRO A 354 23.73 -19.97 -22.84
CA PRO A 354 24.29 -20.15 -24.18
C PRO A 354 25.61 -19.39 -24.32
N GLN A 355 26.65 -20.04 -24.85
CA GLN A 355 27.95 -19.40 -25.11
C GLN A 355 27.83 -18.16 -26.01
N THR A 356 26.76 -18.09 -26.81
CA THR A 356 26.46 -17.00 -27.74
C THR A 356 25.93 -15.75 -27.04
N TYR A 357 25.42 -15.85 -25.81
CA TYR A 357 24.81 -14.73 -25.09
C TYR A 357 25.74 -14.11 -24.06
N GLU A 358 25.79 -12.78 -24.06
CA GLU A 358 26.52 -11.98 -23.10
C GLU A 358 25.60 -10.93 -22.47
N ILE A 359 25.63 -10.83 -21.14
CA ILE A 359 24.99 -9.76 -20.38
C ILE A 359 26.08 -9.00 -19.65
N ALA A 360 26.07 -7.67 -19.75
CA ALA A 360 27.07 -6.82 -19.13
C ALA A 360 26.47 -5.51 -18.59
N ARG A 361 27.10 -4.94 -17.56
CA ARG A 361 26.80 -3.60 -17.02
C ARG A 361 27.74 -2.52 -17.57
N THR A 362 28.77 -2.94 -18.31
CA THR A 362 29.75 -2.11 -19.02
C THR A 362 29.67 -2.39 -20.51
N ASN A 363 30.26 -1.50 -21.31
CA ASN A 363 30.31 -1.68 -22.76
C ASN A 363 30.93 -3.06 -23.08
N PRO A 364 30.25 -3.93 -23.86
CA PRO A 364 30.79 -5.25 -24.19
C PRO A 364 32.15 -5.11 -24.88
N ALA A 365 33.08 -5.98 -24.51
CA ALA A 365 34.44 -5.88 -24.99
C ALA A 365 34.62 -6.50 -26.38
N GLY A 366 35.65 -6.05 -27.11
CA GLY A 366 35.92 -6.50 -28.47
C GLY A 366 35.01 -5.90 -29.54
N LEU A 367 34.12 -4.97 -29.16
CA LEU A 367 33.37 -4.15 -30.11
C LEU A 367 34.28 -3.08 -30.73
N LEU A 368 34.30 -3.02 -32.06
CA LEU A 368 34.95 -1.97 -32.82
C LEU A 368 34.03 -0.74 -32.87
N ALA A 369 34.60 0.48 -32.93
CA ALA A 369 33.86 1.74 -32.85
C ALA A 369 32.94 2.05 -34.05
N LEU A 370 32.72 1.10 -34.96
CA LEU A 370 31.89 1.22 -36.15
C LEU A 370 30.59 0.42 -35.98
N SER A 371 29.46 1.12 -35.97
CA SER A 371 28.12 0.53 -36.09
C SER A 371 27.50 0.98 -37.42
N PRO A 372 27.19 0.06 -38.35
CA PRO A 372 26.41 0.37 -39.55
C PRO A 372 25.01 0.88 -39.17
N PRO A 373 24.38 1.74 -40.00
CA PRO A 373 22.99 2.13 -39.79
C PRO A 373 22.04 0.94 -40.01
N ASN A 374 20.88 0.98 -39.36
CA ASN A 374 19.84 -0.03 -39.55
C ASN A 374 19.29 0.01 -40.98
N ALA A 375 19.15 -1.16 -41.60
CA ALA A 375 18.45 -1.32 -42.86
C ALA A 375 16.93 -1.21 -42.66
N PRO A 376 16.15 -0.81 -43.68
CA PRO A 376 14.69 -0.79 -43.59
C PRO A 376 14.14 -2.21 -43.40
N TYR A 377 13.22 -2.38 -42.45
CA TYR A 377 12.52 -3.64 -42.24
C TYR A 377 11.44 -3.86 -43.31
N SER A 378 11.30 -5.11 -43.75
CA SER A 378 10.24 -5.55 -44.67
C SER A 378 9.61 -6.83 -44.15
N SER A 379 8.28 -6.94 -44.21
CA SER A 379 7.53 -8.12 -43.76
C SER A 379 7.80 -9.38 -44.60
N VAL A 380 8.46 -9.25 -45.76
CA VAL A 380 8.82 -10.37 -46.65
C VAL A 380 10.31 -10.73 -46.57
N ILE A 381 11.06 -10.21 -45.59
CA ILE A 381 12.52 -10.42 -45.49
C ILE A 381 12.91 -11.90 -45.27
N PHE A 382 12.02 -12.67 -44.63
CA PHE A 382 12.19 -14.11 -44.37
C PHE A 382 11.48 -15.00 -45.41
N TYR A 383 10.66 -14.41 -46.26
CA TYR A 383 9.80 -15.13 -47.19
C TYR A 383 9.72 -14.41 -48.54
N GLN A 384 10.35 -14.97 -49.56
CA GLN A 384 10.19 -14.52 -50.94
C GLN A 384 9.75 -15.68 -51.84
N PRO A 385 8.86 -15.42 -52.83
CA PRO A 385 8.57 -16.39 -53.88
C PRO A 385 9.88 -16.79 -54.58
N GLY A 386 10.27 -18.05 -54.43
CA GLY A 386 11.51 -18.57 -55.00
C GLY A 386 12.53 -19.09 -53.99
N TYR A 387 12.34 -19.00 -52.68
CA TYR A 387 13.26 -19.68 -51.74
C TYR A 387 13.13 -21.21 -51.84
N SER A 388 14.27 -21.89 -51.80
CA SER A 388 14.36 -23.34 -52.01
C SER A 388 13.82 -24.18 -50.85
N ASN A 389 13.88 -23.66 -49.61
CA ASN A 389 13.43 -24.37 -48.41
C ASN A 389 12.23 -23.69 -47.74
N ILE A 390 11.21 -24.50 -47.43
CA ILE A 390 10.01 -24.13 -46.64
C ILE A 390 10.07 -24.60 -45.18
N PHE A 391 11.03 -25.46 -44.84
CA PHE A 391 11.43 -25.83 -43.49
C PHE A 391 12.95 -25.79 -43.43
N VAL A 392 13.50 -25.27 -42.34
CA VAL A 392 14.95 -25.14 -42.15
C VAL A 392 15.37 -25.75 -40.83
N THR A 393 16.55 -26.38 -40.84
CA THR A 393 17.21 -26.72 -39.58
C THR A 393 17.80 -25.44 -39.01
N ASN A 394 17.46 -25.14 -37.76
CA ASN A 394 17.98 -23.96 -37.09
C ASN A 394 18.80 -24.33 -35.87
N SER A 395 19.91 -23.63 -35.66
CA SER A 395 20.53 -23.55 -34.34
C SER A 395 19.72 -22.56 -33.50
N TYR A 396 19.50 -22.87 -32.23
CA TYR A 396 18.75 -21.97 -31.34
C TYR A 396 19.41 -21.80 -29.98
N SER A 397 19.30 -20.58 -29.45
CA SER A 397 19.63 -20.24 -28.08
C SER A 397 18.38 -19.68 -27.41
N ALA A 398 18.17 -19.99 -26.13
CA ALA A 398 17.13 -19.35 -25.34
C ALA A 398 17.65 -19.08 -23.93
N TYR A 399 17.16 -18.00 -23.33
CA TYR A 399 17.66 -17.56 -22.04
C TYR A 399 16.68 -16.64 -21.33
N ARG A 400 16.64 -16.70 -20.00
CA ARG A 400 15.90 -15.75 -19.17
C ARG A 400 16.69 -15.40 -17.93
N ALA A 401 16.80 -14.10 -17.67
CA ALA A 401 17.38 -13.54 -16.45
C ALA A 401 16.40 -12.69 -15.67
N GLU A 402 16.56 -12.73 -14.35
CA GLU A 402 16.07 -11.70 -13.44
C GLU A 402 17.19 -10.67 -13.23
N ILE A 403 16.88 -9.42 -13.49
CA ILE A 403 17.77 -8.27 -13.38
C ILE A 403 17.41 -7.47 -12.12
N GLY A 404 18.43 -7.02 -11.39
CA GLY A 404 18.29 -6.24 -10.18
C GLY A 404 18.00 -7.10 -8.94
N VAL A 405 17.82 -6.41 -7.82
CA VAL A 405 17.43 -7.04 -6.55
C VAL A 405 15.91 -7.16 -6.54
N ASN A 406 15.34 -8.33 -6.24
CA ASN A 406 13.91 -8.42 -5.93
C ASN A 406 13.72 -8.28 -4.40
N PRO A 407 13.28 -7.14 -3.88
CA PRO A 407 13.23 -6.88 -2.45
C PRO A 407 11.95 -7.45 -1.82
N PHE A 408 11.04 -7.98 -2.65
CA PHE A 408 9.76 -8.58 -2.29
C PHE A 408 9.68 -10.05 -2.72
N ALA A 409 10.80 -10.70 -3.03
CA ALA A 409 10.82 -12.10 -3.46
C ALA A 409 10.17 -12.99 -2.38
N THR A 410 9.01 -13.54 -2.71
CA THR A 410 8.17 -14.37 -1.83
C THR A 410 8.04 -15.81 -2.29
N ASN A 411 8.61 -16.16 -3.46
CA ASN A 411 8.36 -17.43 -4.13
C ASN A 411 9.58 -18.34 -4.16
N PHE A 412 9.83 -19.05 -3.06
CA PHE A 412 10.49 -20.36 -3.09
C PHE A 412 9.87 -21.23 -1.98
N SER A 413 9.43 -22.43 -2.33
CA SER A 413 8.81 -23.46 -1.46
C SER A 413 9.74 -24.03 -0.37
N SER A 414 10.92 -23.43 -0.19
CA SER A 414 11.93 -23.77 0.81
C SER A 414 12.54 -22.48 1.36
N PHE A 415 11.71 -21.64 1.97
CA PHE A 415 12.14 -20.39 2.57
C PHE A 415 12.90 -20.70 3.88
N ASN A 416 14.23 -20.61 3.88
CA ASN A 416 14.98 -20.40 5.11
C ASN A 416 15.16 -18.88 5.27
N PRO A 417 14.43 -18.22 6.19
CA PRO A 417 14.53 -16.78 6.41
C PRO A 417 15.95 -16.32 6.72
N ALA A 418 16.74 -17.19 7.38
CA ALA A 418 18.10 -16.89 7.78
C ALA A 418 19.11 -16.92 6.62
N LEU A 419 18.83 -17.64 5.53
CA LEU A 419 19.72 -17.71 4.35
C LEU A 419 19.35 -16.67 3.27
N SER A 420 18.13 -16.14 3.33
CA SER A 420 17.58 -15.15 2.39
C SER A 420 17.42 -13.76 3.02
N ASP A 421 18.09 -13.51 4.15
CA ASP A 421 18.13 -12.19 4.76
C ASP A 421 19.09 -11.27 3.98
N PRO A 422 18.69 -10.03 3.65
CA PRO A 422 19.57 -9.02 3.04
C PRO A 422 20.91 -8.78 3.79
N THR A 423 21.02 -9.12 5.07
CA THR A 423 22.31 -9.09 5.79
C THR A 423 23.34 -10.07 5.24
N ASN A 424 22.91 -11.05 4.44
CA ASN A 424 23.79 -12.03 3.81
C ASN A 424 24.11 -11.71 2.36
N SER A 425 23.50 -10.68 1.75
CA SER A 425 23.86 -10.23 0.39
C SER A 425 25.05 -9.28 0.42
N GLY A 426 25.91 -9.35 -0.60
CA GLY A 426 26.89 -8.29 -0.86
C GLY A 426 26.22 -6.96 -1.22
N GLY A 427 27.00 -5.90 -1.40
CA GLY A 427 26.50 -4.60 -1.87
C GLY A 427 25.76 -3.78 -0.82
N ARG A 428 26.18 -3.85 0.46
CA ARG A 428 25.42 -3.29 1.58
C ARG A 428 26.22 -2.36 2.50
N VAL A 429 25.48 -1.51 3.22
CA VAL A 429 25.98 -0.63 4.27
C VAL A 429 25.33 -0.99 5.62
N GLU A 430 26.15 -1.11 6.66
CA GLU A 430 25.71 -1.38 8.04
C GLU A 430 26.22 -0.26 8.97
N LEU A 431 25.30 0.47 9.60
CA LEU A 431 25.60 1.47 10.62
C LEU A 431 24.99 1.01 11.95
N ILE A 432 25.86 0.73 12.93
CA ILE A 432 25.47 0.19 14.23
C ILE A 432 26.04 1.11 15.31
N ALA A 433 25.18 1.82 16.04
CA ALA A 433 25.65 2.68 17.11
C ALA A 433 24.68 2.81 18.29
N ASN A 434 25.17 3.33 19.41
CA ASN A 434 24.25 3.86 20.42
C ASN A 434 23.77 5.26 20.00
N THR A 435 24.69 6.15 19.63
CA THR A 435 24.39 7.48 19.09
C THR A 435 24.86 7.58 17.65
N LEU A 436 23.93 7.85 16.71
CA LEU A 436 24.21 7.93 15.28
C LEU A 436 23.78 9.28 14.69
N ASN A 437 24.73 10.01 14.13
CA ASN A 437 24.47 11.30 13.47
C ASN A 437 24.56 11.16 11.94
N LEU A 438 23.40 11.26 11.27
CA LEU A 438 23.26 11.12 9.82
C LEU A 438 23.10 12.47 9.09
N GLY A 439 23.22 13.61 9.78
CA GLY A 439 22.87 14.92 9.22
C GLY A 439 23.63 15.24 7.92
N GLY A 440 22.90 15.38 6.81
CA GLY A 440 23.46 15.64 5.48
C GLY A 440 24.32 14.53 4.89
N ALA A 441 24.28 13.30 5.44
CA ALA A 441 25.00 12.16 4.90
C ALA A 441 24.38 11.69 3.56
N ALA A 442 25.21 11.21 2.65
CA ALA A 442 24.78 10.58 1.39
C ALA A 442 25.27 9.14 1.34
N ILE A 443 24.34 8.18 1.37
CA ILE A 443 24.64 6.75 1.50
C ILE A 443 23.96 6.00 0.35
N HIS A 444 24.78 5.35 -0.47
CA HIS A 444 24.35 4.49 -1.56
C HIS A 444 24.78 3.04 -1.30
N ALA A 445 23.84 2.12 -1.49
CA ALA A 445 24.10 0.69 -1.50
C ALA A 445 23.35 0.02 -2.66
N GLU A 446 23.98 -0.95 -3.31
CA GLU A 446 23.32 -1.70 -4.38
C GLU A 446 22.22 -2.65 -3.88
N THR A 447 22.34 -3.18 -2.66
CA THR A 447 21.35 -4.06 -2.06
C THR A 447 20.62 -3.45 -0.87
N SER A 448 21.33 -3.16 0.22
CA SER A 448 20.69 -2.79 1.48
C SER A 448 21.47 -1.80 2.34
N ILE A 449 20.71 -0.97 3.06
CA ILE A 449 21.20 -0.13 4.16
C ILE A 449 20.54 -0.63 5.44
N THR A 450 21.35 -0.95 6.44
CA THR A 450 20.88 -1.32 7.78
C THR A 450 21.36 -0.28 8.79
N ILE A 451 20.41 0.32 9.50
CA ILE A 451 20.67 1.30 10.55
C ILE A 451 20.14 0.76 11.87
N LYS A 452 21.03 0.65 12.85
CA LYS A 452 20.71 0.30 14.23
C LYS A 452 21.23 1.40 15.14
N ALA A 453 20.33 2.08 15.84
CA ALA A 453 20.69 3.22 16.69
C ALA A 453 19.75 3.37 17.89
N SER A 454 20.31 3.83 19.02
CA SER A 454 19.54 4.15 20.24
C SER A 454 19.30 5.66 20.44
N ASN A 455 19.92 6.50 19.61
CA ASN A 455 19.79 7.95 19.65
C ASN A 455 20.19 8.55 18.29
N LEU A 456 19.36 9.45 17.75
CA LEU A 456 19.52 10.09 16.45
C LEU A 456 19.55 11.64 16.60
N PRO A 457 20.64 12.23 17.13
CA PRO A 457 20.71 13.66 17.44
C PRO A 457 20.52 14.60 16.23
N HIS A 458 20.67 14.10 15.01
CA HIS A 458 20.43 14.89 13.81
C HIS A 458 18.97 15.32 13.64
N LEU A 459 18.02 14.55 14.20
CA LEU A 459 16.58 14.83 14.13
C LEU A 459 16.18 16.03 14.99
N THR A 460 16.94 16.35 16.05
CA THR A 460 16.65 17.47 16.96
C THR A 460 17.44 18.75 16.65
N ASN A 461 18.48 18.65 15.82
CA ASN A 461 19.46 19.72 15.66
C ASN A 461 19.31 20.53 14.36
N GLY A 462 18.19 20.36 13.62
CA GLY A 462 17.92 21.09 12.38
C GLY A 462 18.90 20.81 11.23
N LEU A 463 19.62 19.68 11.29
CA LEU A 463 20.53 19.26 10.23
C LEU A 463 19.72 18.76 9.01
N PRO A 464 20.28 18.86 7.79
CA PRO A 464 19.63 18.29 6.61
C PRO A 464 19.37 16.79 6.77
N ALA A 465 18.25 16.29 6.24
CA ALA A 465 17.95 14.86 6.22
C ALA A 465 19.02 14.10 5.42
N PRO A 466 19.37 12.86 5.81
CA PRO A 466 20.26 12.02 5.02
C PRO A 466 19.61 11.63 3.68
N ILE A 467 20.44 11.44 2.66
CA ILE A 467 20.03 10.83 1.39
C ILE A 467 20.42 9.36 1.44
N LEU A 468 19.42 8.48 1.42
CA LEU A 468 19.62 7.04 1.41
C LEU A 468 19.14 6.47 0.08
N ASP A 469 20.01 5.73 -0.62
CA ASP A 469 19.71 5.07 -1.89
C ASP A 469 20.05 3.59 -1.80
N ALA A 470 19.03 2.79 -1.50
CA ALA A 470 19.10 1.34 -1.56
C ALA A 470 17.71 0.75 -1.82
N PRO A 471 17.62 -0.37 -2.58
CA PRO A 471 16.37 -1.10 -2.75
C PRO A 471 15.75 -1.63 -1.44
N ILE A 472 16.58 -1.84 -0.42
CA ILE A 472 16.18 -2.39 0.88
C ILE A 472 16.73 -1.49 1.98
N ILE A 473 15.86 -0.97 2.84
CA ILE A 473 16.27 -0.18 4.01
C ILE A 473 15.68 -0.79 5.29
N LYS A 474 16.56 -1.08 6.25
CA LYS A 474 16.22 -1.68 7.55
C LYS A 474 16.53 -0.72 8.68
N TYR A 475 15.61 -0.63 9.62
CA TYR A 475 15.74 0.18 10.83
C TYR A 475 15.43 -0.63 12.08
N ASP A 476 16.33 -0.55 13.05
CA ASP A 476 16.07 -0.86 14.45
C ASP A 476 16.47 0.38 15.26
N LEU A 477 15.46 1.18 15.56
CA LEU A 477 15.62 2.46 16.22
C LEU A 477 15.03 2.37 17.62
N VAL A 478 15.84 2.74 18.60
CA VAL A 478 15.37 3.13 19.92
C VAL A 478 15.66 4.62 20.03
N ASP A 479 14.71 5.38 20.55
CA ASP A 479 14.96 6.76 20.92
C ASP A 479 14.31 7.04 22.27
N SER A 480 15.15 7.36 23.25
CA SER A 480 14.71 7.76 24.59
C SER A 480 14.14 9.20 24.62
N SER A 481 14.27 9.95 23.53
CA SER A 481 13.67 11.27 23.41
C SER A 481 12.14 11.19 23.48
N ALA A 482 11.50 12.31 23.85
CA ALA A 482 10.04 12.37 23.96
C ALA A 482 9.32 12.22 22.59
N PHE A 483 10.04 12.33 21.47
CA PHE A 483 9.45 12.45 20.15
C PHE A 483 10.39 12.04 19.02
N LEU A 484 9.95 11.09 18.19
CA LEU A 484 10.64 10.67 16.97
C LEU A 484 9.75 10.91 15.74
N ALA A 485 10.11 11.90 14.92
CA ALA A 485 9.53 12.11 13.60
C ALA A 485 10.45 11.54 12.52
N LEU A 486 9.92 10.63 11.70
CA LEU A 486 10.60 10.08 10.54
C LEU A 486 9.97 10.64 9.27
N THR A 487 10.60 11.68 8.73
CA THR A 487 10.18 12.34 7.48
C THR A 487 11.19 12.04 6.38
N ASN A 488 10.73 11.48 5.25
CA ASN A 488 11.57 11.19 4.07
C ASN A 488 12.80 10.30 4.32
N ILE A 489 12.79 9.51 5.39
CA ILE A 489 13.93 8.66 5.76
C ILE A 489 14.05 7.44 4.84
N ILE A 490 12.93 6.98 4.27
CA ILE A 490 12.91 5.95 3.23
C ILE A 490 12.36 6.61 1.95
N PRO A 491 13.13 6.65 0.85
CA PRO A 491 12.58 7.09 -0.42
C PRO A 491 11.55 6.07 -0.93
N ALA A 492 10.51 6.53 -1.63
CA ALA A 492 9.47 5.64 -2.14
C ALA A 492 10.01 4.63 -3.18
N SER A 493 11.02 5.03 -3.95
CA SER A 493 11.67 4.22 -4.99
C SER A 493 13.11 4.68 -5.24
N VAL A 494 13.91 3.79 -5.81
CA VAL A 494 15.29 4.05 -6.23
C VAL A 494 15.47 3.76 -7.73
N SER A 495 16.41 4.45 -8.37
CA SER A 495 16.73 4.23 -9.78
C SER A 495 17.60 2.98 -9.92
N ARG A 496 17.00 1.88 -10.36
CA ARG A 496 17.68 0.59 -10.64
C ARG A 496 17.01 -0.04 -11.86
N ILE A 497 17.81 -0.52 -12.81
CA ILE A 497 17.28 -1.38 -13.86
C ILE A 497 16.97 -2.73 -13.22
N ASN A 498 15.69 -3.07 -13.15
CA ASN A 498 15.22 -4.31 -12.54
C ASN A 498 14.07 -4.96 -13.32
N GLY A 499 13.82 -6.25 -13.05
CA GLY A 499 12.76 -7.02 -13.67
C GLY A 499 13.29 -8.14 -14.55
N ARG A 500 12.43 -8.67 -15.42
CA ARG A 500 12.73 -9.89 -16.19
C ARG A 500 13.14 -9.56 -17.62
N LEU A 501 14.18 -10.22 -18.11
CA LEU A 501 14.65 -10.20 -19.49
C LEU A 501 14.59 -11.63 -20.06
N SER A 502 13.87 -11.83 -21.17
CA SER A 502 13.82 -13.11 -21.88
C SER A 502 14.32 -12.96 -23.30
N ALA A 503 15.12 -13.91 -23.77
CA ALA A 503 15.71 -13.92 -25.10
C ALA A 503 15.51 -15.28 -25.76
N TRP A 504 15.24 -15.26 -27.05
CA TRP A 504 15.34 -16.42 -27.94
C TRP A 504 16.06 -15.98 -29.22
N SER A 505 16.94 -16.81 -29.72
CA SER A 505 17.61 -16.60 -30.99
C SER A 505 17.59 -17.84 -31.84
N GLY A 506 17.42 -17.63 -33.15
CA GLY A 506 17.50 -18.68 -34.15
C GLY A 506 18.42 -18.27 -35.29
N SER A 507 19.29 -19.18 -35.72
CA SER A 507 20.08 -19.01 -36.94
C SER A 507 19.87 -20.19 -37.88
N TRP A 508 19.72 -19.89 -39.17
CA TRP A 508 19.50 -20.89 -40.20
C TRP A 508 20.00 -20.41 -41.57
N LEU A 509 20.14 -21.36 -42.48
CA LEU A 509 20.49 -21.12 -43.87
C LEU A 509 19.27 -21.35 -44.77
N ASN A 510 19.09 -20.50 -45.75
CA ASN A 510 18.22 -20.75 -46.89
C ASN A 510 18.98 -20.41 -48.18
N ARG A 511 18.44 -20.78 -49.33
CA ARG A 511 19.04 -20.48 -50.64
C ARG A 511 17.98 -19.93 -51.56
N ASP A 512 18.31 -18.88 -52.30
CA ASP A 512 17.43 -18.37 -53.34
C ASP A 512 17.25 -19.40 -54.47
N GLY A 513 16.12 -19.38 -55.14
CA GLY A 513 15.79 -20.37 -56.17
C GLY A 513 16.38 -20.04 -57.54
N ASN A 514 17.32 -19.10 -57.62
CA ASN A 514 17.94 -18.73 -58.88
C ASN A 514 18.94 -19.80 -59.30
N THR A 515 18.59 -20.57 -60.32
CA THR A 515 19.41 -21.70 -60.81
C THR A 515 20.71 -21.26 -61.49
N ASN A 516 20.84 -20.00 -61.90
CA ASN A 516 21.99 -19.50 -62.68
C ASN A 516 23.09 -18.86 -61.81
N ALA A 517 22.74 -18.41 -60.59
CA ALA A 517 23.68 -17.88 -59.60
C ALA A 517 23.01 -17.96 -58.21
N PRO A 518 23.00 -19.15 -57.58
CA PRO A 518 22.34 -19.33 -56.30
C PRO A 518 23.04 -18.51 -55.22
N MET A 519 22.25 -17.77 -54.45
CA MET A 519 22.68 -16.99 -53.29
C MET A 519 22.30 -17.73 -52.01
N ASP A 520 23.30 -17.97 -51.16
CA ASP A 520 23.10 -18.46 -49.81
C ASP A 520 22.69 -17.29 -48.90
N LEU A 521 21.60 -17.51 -48.15
CA LEU A 521 20.99 -16.57 -47.23
C LEU A 521 21.19 -17.08 -45.81
N THR A 522 22.04 -16.41 -45.04
CA THR A 522 22.21 -16.71 -43.62
C THR A 522 21.32 -15.78 -42.81
N TYR A 523 20.39 -16.36 -42.06
CA TYR A 523 19.49 -15.63 -41.19
C TYR A 523 19.91 -15.77 -39.72
N HIS A 524 19.83 -14.67 -38.99
CA HIS A 524 19.95 -14.63 -37.54
C HIS A 524 18.85 -13.75 -36.98
N VAL A 525 18.00 -14.31 -36.12
CA VAL A 525 16.90 -13.60 -35.48
C VAL A 525 17.08 -13.65 -33.99
N LEU A 526 17.11 -12.49 -33.34
CA LEU A 526 17.02 -12.32 -31.89
C LEU A 526 15.65 -11.75 -31.54
N ILE A 527 14.89 -12.46 -30.70
CA ILE A 527 13.66 -11.97 -30.07
C ILE A 527 14.00 -11.69 -28.61
N LEU A 528 13.88 -10.43 -28.22
CA LEU A 528 14.21 -9.95 -26.88
C LEU A 528 12.97 -9.32 -26.23
N ASP A 529 12.44 -10.00 -25.21
CA ASP A 529 11.35 -9.51 -24.38
C ASP A 529 11.91 -8.82 -23.13
N ALA A 530 11.90 -7.49 -23.17
CA ALA A 530 12.26 -6.61 -22.07
C ALA A 530 11.04 -5.87 -21.50
N SER A 531 9.82 -6.31 -21.82
CA SER A 531 8.56 -5.64 -21.41
C SER A 531 8.37 -5.55 -19.89
N GLN A 532 9.08 -6.36 -19.13
CA GLN A 532 9.08 -6.39 -17.67
C GLN A 532 10.28 -5.70 -17.03
N LEU A 533 11.20 -5.13 -17.82
CA LEU A 533 12.24 -4.27 -17.29
C LEU A 533 11.67 -2.91 -16.90
N ARG A 534 12.13 -2.40 -15.76
CA ARG A 534 11.83 -1.08 -15.23
C ARG A 534 13.15 -0.38 -14.89
N SER A 535 13.12 0.93 -14.86
CA SER A 535 14.20 1.85 -14.52
C SER A 535 14.15 2.31 -13.06
N SER A 536 13.01 2.09 -12.39
CA SER A 536 12.75 2.45 -11.00
C SER A 536 12.17 1.26 -10.25
N GLN A 537 12.63 1.10 -9.02
CA GLN A 537 12.27 0.01 -8.14
C GLN A 537 11.74 0.57 -6.81
N PRO A 538 10.58 0.10 -6.30
CA PRO A 538 10.09 0.49 -4.99
C PRO A 538 11.05 0.04 -3.89
N VAL A 539 11.25 0.89 -2.87
CA VAL A 539 12.06 0.50 -1.70
C VAL A 539 11.22 -0.35 -0.76
N ALA A 540 11.78 -1.47 -0.34
CA ALA A 540 11.20 -2.31 0.70
C ALA A 540 11.81 -2.00 2.05
N SER A 541 11.00 -2.13 3.11
CA SER A 541 11.47 -2.21 4.48
C SER A 541 11.11 -3.57 5.08
N PRO A 542 11.98 -4.58 4.92
CA PRO A 542 11.71 -5.91 5.45
C PRO A 542 11.60 -5.94 6.96
N SER A 543 12.38 -5.11 7.65
CA SER A 543 12.35 -4.99 9.10
C SER A 543 12.40 -3.53 9.52
N LEU A 544 11.29 -3.08 10.11
CA LEU A 544 11.17 -1.77 10.74
C LEU A 544 10.78 -1.97 12.20
N THR A 545 11.65 -1.59 13.12
CA THR A 545 11.37 -1.54 14.55
C THR A 545 11.74 -0.18 15.08
N ILE A 546 10.78 0.47 15.72
CA ILE A 546 10.94 1.78 16.33
C ILE A 546 10.40 1.71 17.75
N ARG A 547 11.18 2.19 18.72
CA ARG A 547 10.78 2.33 20.12
C ARG A 547 10.99 3.77 20.54
N SER A 548 9.91 4.46 20.91
CA SER A 548 9.97 5.86 21.36
C SER A 548 8.69 6.22 22.14
N ALA A 549 8.68 7.33 22.86
CA ALA A 549 7.48 7.80 23.55
C ALA A 549 6.37 8.29 22.58
N ASN A 550 6.76 8.84 21.43
CA ASN A 550 5.84 9.28 20.38
C ASN A 550 6.49 9.07 19.01
N VAL A 551 5.76 8.43 18.09
CA VAL A 551 6.24 8.15 16.74
C VAL A 551 5.35 8.86 15.72
N GLN A 552 5.97 9.68 14.88
CA GLN A 552 5.31 10.28 13.71
C GLN A 552 5.99 9.81 12.43
N LEU A 553 5.18 9.38 11.45
CA LEU A 553 5.67 8.87 10.18
C LEU A 553 5.16 9.71 9.02
N GLU A 554 6.07 10.17 8.18
CA GLU A 554 5.78 10.92 6.96
C GLU A 554 6.65 10.40 5.81
N THR A 555 6.37 9.16 5.39
CA THR A 555 7.11 8.45 4.35
C THR A 555 6.25 7.33 3.76
N THR A 556 6.64 6.83 2.57
CA THR A 556 6.05 5.62 1.99
C THR A 556 6.79 4.40 2.52
N LEU A 557 6.07 3.51 3.19
CA LEU A 557 6.60 2.31 3.84
C LEU A 557 5.99 1.06 3.20
N ASN A 558 6.82 0.30 2.50
CA ASN A 558 6.46 -1.03 2.01
C ASN A 558 7.03 -2.08 2.97
N ALA A 559 6.28 -2.41 4.04
CA ALA A 559 6.75 -3.34 5.06
C ALA A 559 6.49 -4.80 4.66
N SER A 560 7.56 -5.60 4.62
CA SER A 560 7.50 -6.94 4.00
C SER A 560 7.81 -8.13 4.91
N ARG A 561 8.33 -7.97 6.14
CA ARG A 561 8.46 -9.11 7.09
C ARG A 561 8.08 -8.72 8.52
N THR A 562 8.75 -7.73 9.11
CA THR A 562 8.49 -7.24 10.46
C THR A 562 8.24 -5.74 10.47
N PHE A 563 7.23 -5.33 11.24
CA PHE A 563 6.85 -3.94 11.43
C PHE A 563 6.37 -3.78 12.87
N THR A 564 7.10 -3.00 13.67
CA THR A 564 6.77 -2.75 15.07
C THR A 564 7.05 -1.29 15.41
N LEU A 565 6.02 -0.59 15.85
CA LEU A 565 6.10 0.74 16.45
C LEU A 565 5.69 0.61 17.92
N ASP A 566 6.70 0.50 18.79
CA ASP A 566 6.52 0.44 20.23
C ASP A 566 6.51 1.87 20.79
N ALA A 567 5.32 2.47 20.76
CA ALA A 567 5.08 3.82 21.27
C ALA A 567 3.65 3.96 21.80
N PRO A 568 3.44 4.66 22.94
CA PRO A 568 2.11 5.03 23.41
C PRO A 568 1.31 5.85 22.40
N ALA A 569 1.96 6.74 21.66
CA ALA A 569 1.32 7.56 20.64
C ALA A 569 1.96 7.33 19.26
N VAL A 570 1.14 6.99 18.26
CA VAL A 570 1.57 6.80 16.87
C VAL A 570 0.72 7.66 15.94
N THR A 571 1.39 8.43 15.08
CA THR A 571 0.75 9.28 14.06
C THR A 571 1.27 8.97 12.67
N PHE A 572 0.38 8.65 11.75
CA PHE A 572 0.65 8.58 10.31
C PHE A 572 0.19 9.90 9.67
N ASN A 573 1.11 10.73 9.21
CA ASN A 573 0.80 12.04 8.62
C ASN A 573 0.19 11.91 7.22
N SER A 574 -0.30 13.01 6.65
CA SER A 574 -1.06 13.03 5.38
C SER A 574 -0.28 12.55 4.15
N SER A 575 1.05 12.68 4.18
CA SER A 575 1.96 12.19 3.13
C SER A 575 2.37 10.73 3.35
N ASN A 576 1.94 10.10 4.45
CA ASN A 576 2.29 8.71 4.74
C ASN A 576 1.55 7.74 3.83
N ARG A 577 2.25 6.69 3.40
CA ARG A 577 1.66 5.53 2.75
C ARG A 577 2.25 4.24 3.30
N LEU A 578 1.54 3.55 4.18
CA LEU A 578 1.90 2.22 4.69
C LEU A 578 1.23 1.13 3.85
N VAL A 579 2.03 0.24 3.28
CA VAL A 579 1.56 -0.99 2.60
C VAL A 579 2.23 -2.18 3.25
N LEU A 580 1.41 -3.10 3.77
CA LEU A 580 1.86 -4.34 4.40
C LEU A 580 1.75 -5.51 3.41
N SER A 581 2.74 -6.39 3.40
CA SER A 581 2.74 -7.58 2.52
C SER A 581 1.77 -8.68 3.01
N SER A 582 1.07 -9.34 2.09
CA SER A 582 0.05 -10.35 2.43
C SER A 582 0.57 -11.59 3.15
N ASN A 583 1.82 -11.97 2.93
CA ASN A 583 2.38 -13.22 3.46
C ASN A 583 2.79 -13.13 4.93
N PHE A 584 2.98 -11.91 5.47
CA PHE A 584 3.56 -11.71 6.80
C PHE A 584 2.64 -10.94 7.76
N PHE A 585 1.55 -10.34 7.26
CA PHE A 585 0.67 -9.48 8.06
C PHE A 585 -0.80 -9.94 8.01
N PRO A 586 -1.14 -11.07 8.64
CA PRO A 586 -2.53 -11.51 8.75
C PRO A 586 -3.37 -10.58 9.64
N VAL A 587 -2.72 -9.85 10.57
CA VAL A 587 -3.34 -8.85 11.44
C VAL A 587 -2.38 -7.69 11.64
N LEU A 588 -2.87 -6.46 11.54
CA LEU A 588 -2.22 -5.25 12.06
C LEU A 588 -2.83 -4.91 13.42
N GLY A 589 -2.06 -5.04 14.50
CA GLY A 589 -2.57 -4.84 15.86
C GLY A 589 -1.49 -4.82 16.94
N TYR A 590 -1.75 -5.43 18.10
CA TYR A 590 -0.95 -5.38 19.32
C TYR A 590 0.49 -5.84 19.11
N THR A 591 0.72 -6.85 18.27
CA THR A 591 2.08 -7.30 17.92
C THR A 591 2.90 -6.24 17.19
N ASN A 592 2.24 -5.35 16.45
CA ASN A 592 2.86 -4.23 15.76
C ASN A 592 2.90 -2.96 16.64
N PHE A 593 1.94 -2.85 17.57
CA PHE A 593 1.71 -1.67 18.41
C PHE A 593 1.55 -2.05 19.90
N PRO A 594 2.61 -2.59 20.54
CA PRO A 594 2.50 -3.22 21.86
C PRO A 594 2.14 -2.22 22.97
N SER A 595 2.72 -1.02 22.95
CA SER A 595 2.48 0.02 23.97
C SER A 595 1.40 1.04 23.60
N LEU A 596 0.75 0.90 22.45
CA LEU A 596 -0.15 1.92 21.89
C LEU A 596 -1.35 2.21 22.79
N THR A 597 -1.58 3.50 23.03
CA THR A 597 -2.76 4.06 23.71
C THR A 597 -3.50 5.07 22.83
N SER A 598 -2.81 5.77 21.93
CA SER A 598 -3.38 6.78 21.03
C SER A 598 -2.90 6.61 19.60
N PHE A 599 -3.84 6.44 18.67
CA PHE A 599 -3.57 6.22 17.25
C PHE A 599 -4.16 7.35 16.41
N THR A 600 -3.36 7.95 15.55
CA THR A 600 -3.82 8.93 14.57
C THR A 600 -3.40 8.54 13.16
N ASN A 601 -4.36 8.49 12.23
CA ASN A 601 -4.12 8.34 10.81
C ASN A 601 -4.65 9.54 10.04
N ALA A 602 -3.77 10.17 9.27
CA ALA A 602 -4.08 11.21 8.28
C ALA A 602 -3.70 10.80 6.85
N GLY A 603 -3.01 9.67 6.68
CA GLY A 603 -2.53 9.15 5.39
C GLY A 603 -3.15 7.82 5.01
N TYR A 604 -2.44 7.04 4.19
CA TYR A 604 -2.94 5.80 3.62
C TYR A 604 -2.35 4.57 4.33
N ILE A 605 -3.19 3.63 4.75
CA ILE A 605 -2.79 2.35 5.34
C ILE A 605 -3.51 1.21 4.61
N SER A 606 -2.74 0.31 3.98
CA SER A 606 -3.25 -0.92 3.40
C SER A 606 -2.78 -2.13 4.18
N VAL A 607 -3.77 -2.79 4.79
CA VAL A 607 -3.61 -4.04 5.54
C VAL A 607 -4.17 -5.18 4.68
N PRO A 608 -3.37 -6.22 4.38
CA PRO A 608 -3.83 -7.36 3.60
C PRO A 608 -4.78 -8.23 4.41
N GLY A 609 -4.58 -8.35 5.73
CA GLY A 609 -5.44 -9.05 6.66
C GLY A 609 -6.37 -8.12 7.47
N GLU A 610 -6.54 -8.41 8.76
CA GLU A 610 -7.41 -7.63 9.66
C GLU A 610 -6.68 -6.42 10.27
N ALA A 611 -7.40 -5.32 10.52
CA ALA A 611 -6.90 -4.21 11.33
C ALA A 611 -7.59 -4.22 12.70
N ARG A 612 -6.80 -4.31 13.77
CA ARG A 612 -7.27 -4.33 15.16
C ARG A 612 -6.65 -3.20 15.96
N PHE A 613 -7.48 -2.25 16.40
CA PHE A 613 -7.05 -1.11 17.20
C PHE A 613 -7.77 -1.15 18.54
N GLY A 614 -7.13 -1.70 19.58
CA GLY A 614 -7.68 -1.76 20.95
C GLY A 614 -8.62 -2.93 21.23
N SER A 615 -9.07 -3.63 20.19
CA SER A 615 -9.93 -4.83 20.28
C SER A 615 -9.14 -6.11 20.58
N ASP A 616 -7.81 -6.04 20.53
CA ASP A 616 -6.84 -7.12 20.61
C ASP A 616 -6.02 -7.13 21.91
N ARG A 617 -6.43 -6.31 22.88
CA ARG A 617 -5.76 -6.12 24.17
C ARG A 617 -6.81 -5.99 25.27
N THR A 618 -6.41 -6.00 26.54
CA THR A 618 -7.37 -5.98 27.66
C THR A 618 -8.14 -4.66 27.78
N LEU A 619 -7.42 -3.53 27.70
CA LEU A 619 -8.00 -2.17 27.81
C LEU A 619 -8.32 -1.58 26.42
N PRO A 620 -9.34 -0.72 26.28
CA PRO A 620 -9.53 0.07 25.07
C PRO A 620 -8.33 1.02 24.85
N LEU A 621 -8.16 1.48 23.61
CA LEU A 621 -7.27 2.62 23.35
C LEU A 621 -7.89 3.90 23.91
N ALA A 622 -7.09 4.83 24.43
CA ALA A 622 -7.60 6.13 24.87
C ALA A 622 -8.17 6.93 23.69
N SER A 623 -7.50 6.89 22.54
CA SER A 623 -7.98 7.57 21.33
C SER A 623 -7.62 6.84 20.02
N VAL A 624 -8.55 6.86 19.08
CA VAL A 624 -8.33 6.46 17.68
C VAL A 624 -8.92 7.54 16.78
N VAL A 625 -8.07 8.16 15.96
CA VAL A 625 -8.44 9.27 15.07
C VAL A 625 -8.06 8.90 13.64
N ASN A 626 -9.04 8.89 12.73
CA ASN A 626 -8.82 8.76 11.29
C ASN A 626 -9.37 10.02 10.60
N ARG A 627 -8.51 11.00 10.28
CA ARG A 627 -8.95 12.32 9.81
C ARG A 627 -8.02 12.88 8.74
N GLY A 628 -8.62 13.42 7.68
CA GLY A 628 -7.92 14.06 6.57
C GLY A 628 -8.42 13.51 5.23
N SER A 629 -8.26 14.28 4.15
CA SER A 629 -8.70 13.84 2.81
C SER A 629 -7.97 12.58 2.32
N ASN A 630 -6.73 12.37 2.78
CA ASN A 630 -5.91 11.21 2.44
C ASN A 630 -6.03 10.07 3.47
N ALA A 631 -6.79 10.28 4.55
CA ALA A 631 -6.90 9.35 5.66
C ALA A 631 -7.74 8.14 5.26
N PHE A 632 -7.07 7.07 4.82
CA PHE A 632 -7.72 5.86 4.33
C PHE A 632 -7.10 4.61 4.93
N ILE A 633 -7.93 3.76 5.55
CA ILE A 633 -7.53 2.45 6.05
C ILE A 633 -8.32 1.38 5.32
N THR A 634 -7.64 0.52 4.56
CA THR A 634 -8.25 -0.64 3.87
C THR A 634 -7.72 -1.95 4.46
N ALA A 635 -8.62 -2.84 4.85
CA ALA A 635 -8.33 -4.13 5.46
C ALA A 635 -9.34 -5.19 4.98
N ILE A 636 -9.13 -6.48 5.29
CA ILE A 636 -10.18 -7.49 5.12
C ILE A 636 -11.34 -7.22 6.09
N ALA A 637 -11.02 -6.96 7.36
CA ALA A 637 -11.97 -6.62 8.43
C ALA A 637 -11.33 -5.59 9.38
N GLN A 638 -12.14 -4.81 10.08
CA GLN A 638 -11.67 -3.80 11.03
C GLN A 638 -12.38 -3.90 12.38
N PHE A 639 -11.59 -3.90 13.46
CA PHE A 639 -12.08 -3.98 14.83
C PHE A 639 -11.43 -2.89 15.69
N ILE A 640 -12.21 -1.88 16.05
CA ILE A 640 -11.77 -0.69 16.79
C ILE A 640 -12.45 -0.70 18.16
N ARG A 641 -11.66 -0.57 19.23
CA ARG A 641 -12.15 -0.41 20.58
C ARG A 641 -11.39 0.70 21.31
N ALA A 642 -12.07 1.81 21.61
CA ALA A 642 -11.46 3.02 22.15
C ALA A 642 -12.37 3.78 23.13
N ASP A 643 -11.82 4.66 23.96
CA ASP A 643 -12.63 5.59 24.76
C ASP A 643 -13.17 6.71 23.86
N SER A 644 -12.29 7.31 23.04
CA SER A 644 -12.63 8.30 22.03
C SER A 644 -12.31 7.79 20.62
N PHE A 645 -13.30 7.74 19.75
CA PHE A 645 -13.13 7.43 18.34
C PHE A 645 -13.55 8.60 17.47
N GLU A 646 -12.68 9.01 16.55
CA GLU A 646 -13.02 9.99 15.52
C GLU A 646 -12.73 9.45 14.12
N ASN A 647 -13.68 9.63 13.22
CA ASN A 647 -13.48 9.35 11.81
C ASN A 647 -14.05 10.46 10.92
N GLY A 648 -13.16 11.20 10.25
CA GLY A 648 -13.48 12.00 9.07
C GLY A 648 -12.74 11.58 7.80
N GLY A 649 -11.95 10.51 7.86
CA GLY A 649 -11.43 9.81 6.69
C GLY A 649 -12.35 8.68 6.23
N ALA A 650 -11.77 7.72 5.51
CA ALA A 650 -12.46 6.53 5.02
C ALA A 650 -11.89 5.24 5.64
N LEU A 651 -12.80 4.38 6.10
CA LEU A 651 -12.49 3.01 6.55
C LEU A 651 -13.16 2.02 5.59
N GLU A 652 -12.37 1.12 5.01
CA GLU A 652 -12.84 0.07 4.12
C GLU A 652 -12.47 -1.32 4.68
N ALA A 653 -13.48 -2.15 4.91
CA ALA A 653 -13.33 -3.59 5.09
C ALA A 653 -13.75 -4.29 3.78
N ARG A 654 -12.81 -4.88 3.05
CA ARG A 654 -13.03 -5.44 1.71
C ARG A 654 -14.01 -6.62 1.69
N THR A 655 -14.09 -7.39 2.78
CA THR A 655 -14.91 -8.62 2.83
C THR A 655 -15.59 -8.83 4.17
N GLY A 656 -14.90 -8.53 5.27
CA GLY A 656 -15.41 -8.66 6.63
C GLY A 656 -16.11 -7.41 7.15
N PRO A 657 -16.42 -7.38 8.47
CA PRO A 657 -17.14 -6.28 9.09
C PRO A 657 -16.23 -5.10 9.44
N ILE A 658 -16.87 -3.96 9.68
CA ILE A 658 -16.32 -2.88 10.51
C ILE A 658 -17.03 -2.91 11.85
N ASN A 659 -16.30 -3.17 12.93
CA ASN A 659 -16.81 -3.20 14.30
C ASN A 659 -16.12 -2.12 15.14
N ILE A 660 -16.89 -1.13 15.58
CA ILE A 660 -16.41 0.00 16.37
C ILE A 660 -17.13 -0.03 17.72
N GLN A 661 -16.34 -0.14 18.79
CA GLN A 661 -16.78 -0.05 20.18
C GLN A 661 -16.14 1.17 20.82
N ALA A 662 -16.89 2.24 21.05
CA ALA A 662 -16.34 3.46 21.63
C ALA A 662 -17.21 4.09 22.71
N ALA A 663 -16.62 4.57 23.80
CA ALA A 663 -17.38 5.31 24.81
C ALA A 663 -17.99 6.60 24.20
N SER A 664 -17.23 7.27 23.34
CA SER A 664 -17.68 8.39 22.52
C SER A 664 -17.12 8.28 21.09
N ALA A 665 -18.00 8.35 20.09
CA ALA A 665 -17.65 8.33 18.67
C ALA A 665 -18.14 9.59 17.94
N LYS A 666 -17.24 10.22 17.18
CA LYS A 666 -17.52 11.36 16.30
C LYS A 666 -17.20 10.98 14.86
N LEU A 667 -18.22 10.95 14.00
CA LEU A 667 -18.11 10.61 12.59
C LEU A 667 -18.50 11.83 11.75
N GLU A 668 -17.57 12.42 11.02
CA GLU A 668 -17.80 13.69 10.32
C GLU A 668 -17.16 13.73 8.93
N ASN A 669 -17.96 13.90 7.87
CA ASN A 669 -17.51 14.06 6.48
C ASN A 669 -16.61 12.91 5.96
N GLY A 670 -16.80 11.70 6.49
CA GLY A 670 -16.02 10.51 6.15
C GLY A 670 -16.89 9.37 5.60
N SER A 671 -16.31 8.17 5.49
CA SER A 671 -17.07 6.96 5.10
C SER A 671 -16.66 5.70 5.85
N LEU A 672 -17.63 4.80 6.02
CA LEU A 672 -17.46 3.42 6.50
C LEU A 672 -18.00 2.50 5.41
N SER A 673 -17.15 1.67 4.81
CA SER A 673 -17.53 0.70 3.79
C SER A 673 -17.14 -0.70 4.21
N ALA A 674 -18.11 -1.58 4.43
CA ALA A 674 -17.88 -2.96 4.86
C ALA A 674 -18.46 -3.95 3.86
N GLY A 675 -17.64 -4.95 3.48
CA GLY A 675 -18.06 -6.13 2.73
C GLY A 675 -19.00 -7.06 3.51
N SER A 676 -19.21 -6.78 4.80
CA SER A 676 -20.18 -7.44 5.68
C SER A 676 -20.94 -6.40 6.52
N ASP A 677 -20.99 -6.56 7.84
CA ASP A 677 -21.71 -5.68 8.76
C ASP A 677 -20.93 -4.40 9.10
N ILE A 678 -21.67 -3.32 9.35
CA ILE A 678 -21.17 -2.17 10.11
C ILE A 678 -21.82 -2.24 11.50
N ILE A 679 -20.99 -2.35 12.54
CA ILE A 679 -21.40 -2.46 13.94
C ILE A 679 -20.85 -1.26 14.70
N LEU A 680 -21.74 -0.42 15.24
CA LEU A 680 -21.39 0.73 16.06
C LEU A 680 -21.96 0.53 17.46
N ALA A 681 -21.10 0.35 18.45
CA ALA A 681 -21.49 0.17 19.84
C ALA A 681 -20.81 1.19 20.75
N GLY A 682 -21.50 1.68 21.78
CA GLY A 682 -20.94 2.73 22.62
C GLY A 682 -21.91 3.50 23.51
N GLY A 683 -21.36 4.52 24.18
CA GLY A 683 -22.16 5.48 24.94
C GLY A 683 -22.76 6.54 24.03
N ASN A 684 -21.90 7.34 23.40
CA ASN A 684 -22.31 8.48 22.57
C ASN A 684 -21.85 8.29 21.11
N LEU A 685 -22.74 8.51 20.15
CA LEU A 685 -22.45 8.51 18.72
C LEU A 685 -23.02 9.79 18.07
N LYS A 686 -22.12 10.57 17.48
CA LYS A 686 -22.42 11.80 16.75
C LYS A 686 -22.00 11.66 15.29
N VAL A 687 -22.92 11.89 14.35
CA VAL A 687 -22.68 11.63 12.92
C VAL A 687 -23.10 12.82 12.06
N ARG A 688 -22.22 13.34 11.20
CA ARG A 688 -22.56 14.41 10.25
C ARG A 688 -21.86 14.20 8.90
N GLY A 689 -22.56 14.38 7.79
CA GLY A 689 -22.03 14.27 6.43
C GLY A 689 -21.35 12.93 6.15
N HIS A 690 -21.73 11.88 6.88
CA HIS A 690 -21.01 10.61 6.87
C HIS A 690 -21.76 9.55 6.05
N ASP A 691 -21.01 8.79 5.26
CA ASP A 691 -21.52 7.74 4.38
C ASP A 691 -21.25 6.34 4.97
N PHE A 692 -22.30 5.56 5.19
CA PHE A 692 -22.21 4.17 5.61
C PHE A 692 -22.62 3.25 4.46
N ARG A 693 -21.80 2.23 4.17
CA ARG A 693 -22.07 1.19 3.18
C ARG A 693 -21.82 -0.17 3.81
N ALA A 694 -22.87 -0.77 4.36
CA ALA A 694 -22.85 -2.16 4.82
C ALA A 694 -23.35 -3.07 3.70
N ALA A 695 -22.50 -3.96 3.19
CA ALA A 695 -22.95 -5.00 2.25
C ALA A 695 -23.84 -6.06 2.92
N ASN A 696 -23.81 -6.13 4.27
CA ASN A 696 -24.74 -6.92 5.07
C ASN A 696 -25.65 -6.00 5.91
N ARG A 697 -25.54 -6.03 7.25
CA ARG A 697 -26.43 -5.29 8.17
C ARG A 697 -25.75 -4.05 8.77
N LEU A 698 -26.55 -3.01 9.04
CA LEU A 698 -26.16 -1.91 9.92
C LEU A 698 -26.68 -2.19 11.35
N ILE A 699 -25.77 -2.29 12.33
CA ILE A 699 -26.09 -2.61 13.72
C ILE A 699 -25.68 -1.45 14.61
N LEU A 700 -26.64 -0.93 15.39
CA LEU A 700 -26.45 0.19 16.32
C LEU A 700 -26.73 -0.27 17.75
N ASN A 701 -25.72 -0.17 18.61
CA ASN A 701 -25.82 -0.47 20.04
C ASN A 701 -25.31 0.72 20.86
N VAL A 702 -26.06 1.82 20.82
CA VAL A 702 -25.71 3.09 21.46
C VAL A 702 -26.64 3.33 22.65
N THR A 703 -26.09 3.60 23.83
CA THR A 703 -26.89 3.64 25.08
C THR A 703 -27.21 5.05 25.59
N ASN A 704 -26.37 6.06 25.36
CA ASN A 704 -26.57 7.39 25.93
C ASN A 704 -27.14 8.38 24.91
N SER A 705 -26.43 8.61 23.80
CA SER A 705 -26.86 9.58 22.79
C SER A 705 -26.52 9.16 21.37
N LEU A 706 -27.51 9.17 20.47
CA LEU A 706 -27.35 8.96 19.03
C LEU A 706 -27.90 10.16 18.28
N THR A 707 -27.03 11.05 17.80
CA THR A 707 -27.45 12.31 17.18
C THR A 707 -26.74 12.58 15.86
N ASP A 708 -27.47 13.14 14.91
CA ASP A 708 -26.91 13.63 13.66
C ASP A 708 -26.70 15.15 13.61
N LEU A 709 -26.95 15.87 14.70
CA LEU A 709 -26.98 17.34 14.77
C LEU A 709 -28.16 18.02 14.06
N GLY A 710 -29.16 17.26 13.64
CA GLY A 710 -30.40 17.81 13.06
C GLY A 710 -30.44 17.73 11.54
N VAL A 711 -31.35 18.50 10.94
CA VAL A 711 -31.80 18.30 9.55
C VAL A 711 -30.70 18.55 8.50
N ASP A 712 -29.72 19.39 8.79
CA ASP A 712 -28.60 19.70 7.89
C ASP A 712 -27.46 18.68 7.95
N ALA A 713 -27.65 17.55 8.66
CA ALA A 713 -26.60 16.55 8.85
C ALA A 713 -26.12 15.93 7.55
N SER A 714 -27.02 15.74 6.57
CA SER A 714 -26.71 15.16 5.25
C SER A 714 -26.02 13.78 5.32
N ASN A 715 -26.42 12.92 6.27
CA ASN A 715 -25.88 11.56 6.37
C ASN A 715 -26.54 10.62 5.34
N THR A 716 -25.76 9.70 4.78
CA THR A 716 -26.24 8.70 3.80
C THR A 716 -25.85 7.30 4.22
N TRP A 717 -26.82 6.50 4.67
CA TRP A 717 -26.56 5.16 5.18
C TRP A 717 -27.22 4.12 4.28
N ARG A 718 -26.45 3.14 3.82
CA ARG A 718 -26.92 2.06 2.96
C ARG A 718 -26.59 0.71 3.58
N CYS A 719 -27.57 -0.18 3.61
CA CYS A 719 -27.44 -1.56 4.07
C CYS A 719 -28.20 -2.50 3.11
N ALA A 720 -27.77 -3.75 2.94
CA ALA A 720 -28.48 -4.72 2.09
C ALA A 720 -29.40 -5.65 2.91
N PHE A 721 -28.96 -6.10 4.08
CA PHE A 721 -29.70 -7.03 4.94
C PHE A 721 -30.25 -6.34 6.20
N GLY A 722 -30.72 -5.11 5.99
CA GLY A 722 -31.48 -4.32 6.94
C GLY A 722 -30.63 -3.61 7.98
N PHE A 723 -31.31 -2.98 8.92
CA PHE A 723 -30.71 -2.30 10.06
C PHE A 723 -31.35 -2.76 11.37
N ARG A 724 -30.58 -2.72 12.45
CA ARG A 724 -31.02 -3.18 13.76
C ARG A 724 -30.47 -2.28 14.86
N MET A 725 -31.31 -1.97 15.83
CA MET A 725 -30.89 -1.48 17.14
C MET A 725 -30.86 -2.62 18.15
N ASP A 726 -29.82 -2.67 18.98
CA ASP A 726 -29.71 -3.59 20.12
C ASP A 726 -30.12 -2.94 21.45
N ALA A 727 -30.09 -1.60 21.51
CA ALA A 727 -30.52 -0.82 22.66
C ALA A 727 -31.11 0.52 22.19
N LYS A 728 -32.12 1.04 22.90
CA LYS A 728 -32.59 2.40 22.71
C LYS A 728 -31.69 3.37 23.49
N PRO A 729 -31.01 4.35 22.86
CA PRO A 729 -30.28 5.37 23.59
C PRO A 729 -31.21 6.27 24.40
N ALA A 730 -30.69 6.86 25.48
CA ALA A 730 -31.42 7.79 26.32
C ALA A 730 -31.84 9.07 25.58
N SER A 731 -31.09 9.46 24.54
CA SER A 731 -31.39 10.65 23.74
C SER A 731 -30.96 10.54 22.28
N GLY A 732 -31.55 11.39 21.45
CA GLY A 732 -31.12 11.68 20.09
C GLY A 732 -32.12 11.33 18.98
N ASN A 733 -31.79 11.81 17.79
CA ASN A 733 -32.58 11.74 16.56
C ASN A 733 -31.63 11.66 15.36
N LEU A 734 -32.17 11.21 14.23
CA LEU A 734 -31.50 11.03 12.94
C LEU A 734 -32.25 11.77 11.82
N LEU A 735 -32.74 13.00 12.08
CA LEU A 735 -33.62 13.75 11.17
C LEU A 735 -32.93 14.30 9.91
N GLY A 736 -31.60 14.44 9.91
CA GLY A 736 -30.78 14.74 8.74
C GLY A 736 -30.14 13.50 8.11
N THR A 737 -30.63 12.30 8.45
CA THR A 737 -30.09 11.02 7.98
C THR A 737 -31.06 10.34 7.02
N THR A 738 -30.53 9.93 5.86
CA THR A 738 -31.21 9.04 4.93
C THR A 738 -30.69 7.61 5.10
N ILE A 739 -31.57 6.67 5.48
CA ILE A 739 -31.26 5.25 5.51
C ILE A 739 -31.89 4.57 4.30
N THR A 740 -31.08 3.90 3.49
CA THR A 740 -31.51 3.06 2.37
C THR A 740 -31.26 1.60 2.71
N THR A 741 -32.31 0.79 2.73
CA THR A 741 -32.20 -0.67 2.76
C THR A 741 -32.38 -1.22 1.35
N VAL A 742 -31.44 -2.02 0.88
CA VAL A 742 -31.46 -2.61 -0.47
C VAL A 742 -31.73 -4.08 -0.36
N ILE A 743 -32.96 -4.47 -0.69
CA ILE A 743 -33.47 -5.82 -0.50
C ILE A 743 -33.26 -6.59 -1.80
N PRO A 744 -32.47 -7.68 -1.80
CA PRO A 744 -32.34 -8.52 -2.99
C PRO A 744 -33.68 -9.09 -3.45
N PRO A 745 -33.87 -9.37 -4.76
CA PRO A 745 -35.05 -10.08 -5.24
C PRO A 745 -35.22 -11.42 -4.53
N TYR A 746 -36.47 -11.86 -4.35
CA TYR A 746 -36.84 -13.11 -3.68
C TYR A 746 -36.32 -13.26 -2.24
N SER A 747 -36.14 -12.14 -1.53
CA SER A 747 -35.65 -12.14 -0.15
C SER A 747 -36.53 -11.36 0.81
N GLU A 748 -36.53 -11.79 2.07
CA GLU A 748 -37.16 -11.08 3.18
C GLU A 748 -36.07 -10.56 4.12
N VAL A 749 -36.07 -9.25 4.38
CA VAL A 749 -35.03 -8.58 5.17
C VAL A 749 -35.63 -7.95 6.42
N SER A 750 -35.08 -8.35 7.57
CA SER A 750 -35.54 -7.90 8.89
C SER A 750 -34.90 -6.57 9.31
N HIS A 751 -35.72 -5.73 9.92
CA HIS A 751 -35.37 -4.45 10.51
C HIS A 751 -35.87 -4.40 11.96
N VAL A 752 -35.04 -3.93 12.89
CA VAL A 752 -35.39 -3.83 14.31
C VAL A 752 -35.13 -2.42 14.80
N TRP A 753 -36.14 -1.78 15.39
CA TRP A 753 -36.05 -0.42 15.91
C TRP A 753 -36.65 -0.31 17.31
N GLY A 754 -36.15 0.65 18.10
CA GLY A 754 -36.44 0.76 19.52
C GLY A 754 -37.06 2.09 19.96
N ALA A 755 -37.62 2.90 19.07
CA ALA A 755 -38.28 4.13 19.49
C ALA A 755 -39.49 3.82 20.37
N THR A 756 -39.84 4.71 21.31
CA THR A 756 -41.05 4.53 22.11
C THR A 756 -42.27 4.88 21.26
N ASN A 757 -43.31 4.06 21.30
CA ASN A 757 -44.58 4.39 20.67
C ASN A 757 -45.30 5.52 21.43
N LEU A 758 -45.26 6.73 20.85
CA LEU A 758 -45.90 7.95 21.35
C LEU A 758 -47.19 8.30 20.57
N GLY A 759 -47.74 7.32 19.85
CA GLY A 759 -48.89 7.55 18.98
C GLY A 759 -48.54 8.36 17.72
N PRO A 760 -49.54 8.66 16.89
CA PRO A 760 -49.38 9.49 15.70
C PRO A 760 -49.31 10.97 16.09
N THR A 761 -48.27 11.37 16.84
CA THR A 761 -48.09 12.74 17.35
C THR A 761 -46.72 13.29 17.01
N LYS A 762 -46.59 14.61 16.91
CA LYS A 762 -45.31 15.29 16.67
C LYS A 762 -44.25 15.00 17.75
N ALA A 763 -44.67 14.59 18.95
CA ALA A 763 -43.75 14.22 20.04
C ALA A 763 -42.84 13.04 19.66
N GLY A 764 -43.28 12.17 18.76
CA GLY A 764 -42.49 11.05 18.23
C GLY A 764 -41.22 11.46 17.48
N TYR A 765 -41.14 12.70 16.99
CA TYR A 765 -40.00 13.22 16.23
C TYR A 765 -38.97 13.96 17.10
N SER A 766 -39.20 14.04 18.41
CA SER A 766 -38.32 14.72 19.35
C SER A 766 -37.72 13.72 20.34
N ASN A 767 -36.39 13.60 20.32
CA ASN A 767 -35.62 12.76 21.24
C ASN A 767 -36.09 11.30 21.31
N ASN A 768 -36.43 10.71 20.15
CA ASN A 768 -37.04 9.39 20.09
C ASN A 768 -36.60 8.61 18.85
N LEU A 769 -35.35 8.77 18.42
CA LEU A 769 -34.78 8.02 17.30
C LEU A 769 -35.54 8.21 15.97
N ALA A 770 -36.11 9.38 15.75
CA ALA A 770 -36.79 9.66 14.48
C ALA A 770 -35.78 9.79 13.34
N ILE A 771 -36.13 9.27 12.17
CA ILE A 771 -35.28 9.23 10.97
C ILE A 771 -35.78 10.28 9.96
N GLY A 772 -34.86 10.96 9.28
CA GLY A 772 -35.19 11.94 8.24
C GLY A 772 -35.84 11.30 7.01
N ARG A 773 -35.15 10.33 6.40
CA ARG A 773 -35.68 9.61 5.24
C ARG A 773 -35.36 8.13 5.34
N LEU A 774 -36.36 7.28 5.12
CA LEU A 774 -36.19 5.84 5.02
C LEU A 774 -36.58 5.38 3.61
N VAL A 775 -35.62 4.80 2.90
CA VAL A 775 -35.83 4.27 1.55
C VAL A 775 -35.81 2.75 1.61
N ILE A 776 -36.94 2.15 1.24
CA ILE A 776 -37.06 0.72 1.00
C ILE A 776 -36.81 0.49 -0.49
N ASN A 777 -35.59 0.07 -0.81
CA ASN A 777 -35.16 -0.21 -2.17
C ASN A 777 -35.29 -1.71 -2.46
N GLY A 778 -36.35 -2.09 -3.14
CA GLY A 778 -36.67 -3.47 -3.49
C GLY A 778 -37.65 -3.52 -4.65
N ASP A 779 -38.02 -4.72 -5.07
CA ASP A 779 -39.04 -4.98 -6.08
C ASP A 779 -40.25 -5.77 -5.49
N SER A 780 -41.22 -6.10 -6.32
CA SER A 780 -42.43 -6.85 -5.94
C SER A 780 -42.17 -8.27 -5.40
N THR A 781 -40.95 -8.80 -5.53
CA THR A 781 -40.51 -10.12 -5.03
C THR A 781 -39.69 -10.03 -3.76
N SER A 782 -39.43 -8.81 -3.28
CA SER A 782 -38.60 -8.53 -2.11
C SER A 782 -39.45 -7.94 -0.98
N ARG A 783 -39.12 -8.23 0.28
CA ARG A 783 -39.97 -7.85 1.43
C ARG A 783 -39.18 -7.28 2.60
N ALA A 784 -39.55 -6.10 3.07
CA ALA A 784 -39.04 -5.49 4.29
C ALA A 784 -39.91 -5.88 5.50
N VAL A 785 -39.30 -6.40 6.58
CA VAL A 785 -40.00 -6.77 7.81
C VAL A 785 -39.55 -5.88 8.96
N PHE A 786 -40.49 -5.21 9.61
CA PHE A 786 -40.22 -4.36 10.78
C PHE A 786 -40.67 -5.03 12.07
N SER A 787 -39.75 -5.10 13.03
CA SER A 787 -40.00 -5.60 14.39
C SER A 787 -39.56 -4.57 15.43
N GLY A 788 -40.24 -4.58 16.57
CA GLY A 788 -39.87 -3.77 17.72
C GLY A 788 -38.73 -4.41 18.51
N LEU A 789 -37.87 -3.58 19.11
CA LEU A 789 -36.89 -4.04 20.10
C LEU A 789 -37.58 -4.65 21.33
N THR A 790 -38.69 -4.06 21.75
CA THR A 790 -39.59 -4.52 22.82
C THR A 790 -41.06 -4.31 22.43
N PRO A 791 -42.03 -4.96 23.11
CA PRO A 791 -43.45 -4.65 22.90
C PRO A 791 -43.73 -3.17 23.14
N GLY A 792 -44.43 -2.51 22.20
CA GLY A 792 -44.69 -1.07 22.26
C GLY A 792 -43.58 -0.21 21.64
N SER A 793 -42.70 -0.83 20.86
CA SER A 793 -41.74 -0.07 20.03
C SER A 793 -42.43 0.58 18.84
N ALA A 794 -41.82 1.63 18.33
CA ALA A 794 -42.21 2.31 17.12
C ALA A 794 -41.01 2.67 16.24
N LEU A 795 -41.30 3.15 15.03
CA LEU A 795 -40.36 3.81 14.14
C LEU A 795 -41.03 5.08 13.62
N TYR A 796 -40.39 6.24 13.80
CA TYR A 796 -40.86 7.52 13.27
C TYR A 796 -39.96 7.94 12.10
N VAL A 797 -40.56 8.22 10.95
CA VAL A 797 -39.84 8.60 9.73
C VAL A 797 -40.46 9.88 9.16
N ASP A 798 -39.65 10.90 8.92
CA ASP A 798 -40.11 12.15 8.32
C ASP A 798 -40.57 11.89 6.87
N TYR A 799 -39.79 11.16 6.06
CA TYR A 799 -40.21 10.71 4.72
C TYR A 799 -39.99 9.21 4.47
N LEU A 800 -41.06 8.48 4.15
CA LEU A 800 -41.03 7.05 3.82
C LEU A 800 -41.09 6.83 2.30
N GLU A 801 -40.02 6.29 1.74
CA GLU A 801 -39.94 6.00 0.30
C GLU A 801 -40.01 4.50 0.02
N LEU A 802 -40.97 4.12 -0.83
CA LEU A 802 -41.25 2.76 -1.26
C LEU A 802 -41.05 2.65 -2.77
N THR A 803 -39.88 2.17 -3.19
CA THR A 803 -39.54 2.07 -4.62
C THR A 803 -40.20 0.89 -5.31
N GLY A 804 -40.34 -0.26 -4.62
CA GLY A 804 -40.88 -1.51 -5.17
C GLY A 804 -42.41 -1.63 -5.18
N ALA A 805 -43.12 -0.78 -4.42
CA ALA A 805 -44.58 -0.81 -4.36
C ALA A 805 -45.23 -0.19 -5.61
N GLY A 806 -44.53 0.70 -6.31
CA GLY A 806 -45.11 1.54 -7.36
C GLY A 806 -46.31 2.37 -6.85
N PRO A 807 -47.04 3.06 -7.75
CA PRO A 807 -48.25 3.81 -7.36
C PRO A 807 -49.45 2.90 -7.00
N ASN A 808 -49.36 1.60 -7.26
CA ASN A 808 -50.44 0.63 -7.07
C ASN A 808 -50.20 -0.22 -5.81
N LEU A 809 -50.80 0.20 -4.69
CA LEU A 809 -50.63 -0.41 -3.35
C LEU A 809 -51.19 -1.83 -3.19
N SER A 810 -51.71 -2.45 -4.25
CA SER A 810 -52.19 -3.84 -4.22
C SER A 810 -51.12 -4.87 -3.83
N LEU A 811 -49.84 -4.51 -3.98
CA LEU A 811 -48.68 -5.34 -3.60
C LEU A 811 -48.01 -4.90 -2.29
N LEU A 812 -48.59 -3.96 -1.54
CA LEU A 812 -47.96 -3.40 -0.34
C LEU A 812 -47.60 -4.47 0.70
N THR A 813 -48.41 -5.52 0.85
CA THR A 813 -48.15 -6.65 1.77
C THR A 813 -47.03 -7.58 1.30
N ASN A 814 -46.72 -7.57 0.00
CA ASN A 814 -45.58 -8.30 -0.58
C ASN A 814 -44.27 -7.56 -0.32
N VAL A 815 -44.31 -6.22 -0.33
CA VAL A 815 -43.12 -5.38 -0.17
C VAL A 815 -42.82 -5.04 1.30
N LEU A 816 -43.85 -5.00 2.16
CA LEU A 816 -43.74 -4.57 3.54
C LEU A 816 -44.48 -5.50 4.51
N ALA A 817 -43.88 -5.74 5.67
CA ALA A 817 -44.49 -6.39 6.82
C ALA A 817 -44.15 -5.61 8.09
N ILE A 818 -45.13 -5.48 8.98
CA ILE A 818 -44.94 -4.92 10.32
C ILE A 818 -45.39 -6.00 11.30
N ASN A 819 -44.49 -6.44 12.19
CA ASN A 819 -44.77 -7.50 13.16
C ASN A 819 -45.59 -6.97 14.36
N PRO A 820 -46.28 -7.85 15.11
CA PRO A 820 -46.97 -7.44 16.33
C PRO A 820 -46.01 -6.78 17.33
N GLY A 821 -46.49 -5.77 18.06
CA GLY A 821 -45.66 -5.01 19.01
C GLY A 821 -44.82 -3.88 18.40
N MET A 822 -44.93 -3.65 17.08
CA MET A 822 -44.29 -2.57 16.33
C MET A 822 -45.33 -1.72 15.59
N THR A 823 -45.12 -0.40 15.57
CA THR A 823 -45.88 0.54 14.73
C THR A 823 -44.92 1.46 13.97
N VAL A 824 -45.13 1.63 12.66
CA VAL A 824 -44.38 2.57 11.83
C VAL A 824 -45.23 3.82 11.64
N TYR A 825 -44.67 4.96 12.05
CA TYR A 825 -45.20 6.29 11.88
C TYR A 825 -44.40 7.01 10.79
N PHE A 826 -45.11 7.66 9.86
CA PHE A 826 -44.50 8.44 8.79
C PHE A 826 -45.20 9.80 8.67
N ALA A 827 -44.46 10.85 8.32
CA ALA A 827 -45.06 12.17 8.10
C ALA A 827 -45.44 12.42 6.64
N ASP A 828 -44.65 11.90 5.71
CA ASP A 828 -44.96 11.89 4.28
C ASP A 828 -44.37 10.62 3.62
N ALA A 829 -44.77 10.32 2.39
CA ALA A 829 -44.33 9.14 1.66
C ALA A 829 -44.27 9.33 0.14
N SER A 830 -43.56 8.43 -0.55
CA SER A 830 -43.48 8.40 -2.02
C SER A 830 -44.76 7.88 -2.71
N VAL A 831 -45.75 7.46 -1.92
CA VAL A 831 -47.06 6.97 -2.35
C VAL A 831 -48.15 7.66 -1.52
N PRO A 832 -49.40 7.76 -2.00
CA PRO A 832 -50.44 8.52 -1.32
C PRO A 832 -50.63 8.12 0.15
N VAL A 833 -50.41 9.06 1.07
CA VAL A 833 -50.41 8.83 2.54
C VAL A 833 -51.76 8.31 3.05
N ASP A 834 -52.85 8.79 2.48
CA ASP A 834 -54.22 8.41 2.84
C ASP A 834 -54.52 6.93 2.59
N LYS A 835 -53.81 6.29 1.64
CA LYS A 835 -53.94 4.86 1.36
C LYS A 835 -53.05 4.00 2.25
N LEU A 836 -52.02 4.59 2.84
CA LEU A 836 -51.11 3.92 3.78
C LEU A 836 -51.60 3.97 5.23
N ASP A 837 -52.25 5.07 5.64
CA ASP A 837 -52.73 5.23 7.02
C ASP A 837 -53.76 4.15 7.37
N GLY A 838 -53.57 3.49 8.51
CA GLY A 838 -54.44 2.42 8.99
C GLY A 838 -54.11 1.02 8.45
N GLN A 839 -53.20 0.89 7.48
CA GLN A 839 -52.78 -0.41 6.95
C GLN A 839 -52.12 -1.30 8.02
N PHE A 840 -52.02 -2.60 7.71
CA PHE A 840 -51.45 -3.63 8.60
C PHE A 840 -52.15 -3.75 9.96
N GLY A 841 -53.46 -3.48 10.01
CA GLY A 841 -54.24 -3.48 11.25
C GLY A 841 -53.92 -2.28 12.14
N GLY A 842 -53.75 -1.09 11.54
CA GLY A 842 -53.44 0.15 12.25
C GLY A 842 -51.98 0.31 12.68
N ARG A 843 -51.06 -0.48 12.12
CA ARG A 843 -49.63 -0.45 12.46
C ARG A 843 -48.77 0.37 11.50
N LEU A 844 -49.32 0.83 10.39
CA LEU A 844 -48.74 1.88 9.56
C LEU A 844 -49.62 3.13 9.71
N ARG A 845 -49.07 4.21 10.26
CA ARG A 845 -49.86 5.38 10.68
C ARG A 845 -49.25 6.70 10.23
N TRP A 846 -50.09 7.58 9.67
CA TRP A 846 -49.68 8.90 9.23
C TRP A 846 -49.68 9.91 10.39
N VAL A 847 -48.62 10.72 10.50
CA VAL A 847 -48.49 11.81 11.49
C VAL A 847 -48.66 13.17 10.80
N ARG A 848 -49.91 13.49 10.49
CA ARG A 848 -50.30 14.69 9.74
C ARG A 848 -49.89 16.03 10.38
N ASP A 849 -49.80 16.10 11.71
CA ASP A 849 -49.49 17.34 12.43
C ASP A 849 -47.97 17.63 12.51
N TYR A 850 -47.14 16.75 11.93
CA TYR A 850 -45.70 16.95 11.87
C TYR A 850 -45.28 17.47 10.50
N ALA A 851 -44.63 18.63 10.50
CA ALA A 851 -44.02 19.24 9.33
C ALA A 851 -42.48 19.22 9.49
N GLY A 852 -41.84 18.18 8.95
CA GLY A 852 -40.40 17.95 9.04
C GLY A 852 -39.62 18.57 7.87
N ALA A 853 -38.31 18.34 7.80
CA ALA A 853 -37.49 18.87 6.71
C ALA A 853 -37.82 18.22 5.36
N ASN A 854 -38.27 16.97 5.38
CA ASN A 854 -38.60 16.19 4.18
C ASN A 854 -40.11 16.06 3.92
N SER A 855 -40.95 16.59 4.81
CA SER A 855 -42.42 16.46 4.74
C SER A 855 -43.18 17.78 4.88
N SER A 856 -42.49 18.93 4.84
CA SER A 856 -43.15 20.23 5.02
C SER A 856 -43.38 20.98 3.70
N ALA A 857 -44.45 21.77 3.69
CA ALA A 857 -44.74 22.78 2.68
C ALA A 857 -45.11 24.10 3.38
N ASP A 858 -44.77 25.21 2.75
CA ASP A 858 -45.18 26.54 3.23
C ASP A 858 -46.55 26.89 2.62
N THR A 859 -47.46 27.40 3.44
CA THR A 859 -48.78 27.88 3.01
C THR A 859 -49.09 29.23 3.62
N LEU A 860 -49.86 30.05 2.92
CA LEU A 860 -50.16 31.43 3.31
C LEU A 860 -51.51 31.49 4.02
N LEU A 861 -51.54 32.07 5.23
CA LEU A 861 -52.77 32.39 5.93
C LEU A 861 -53.35 33.74 5.46
N PRO A 862 -54.65 34.01 5.64
CA PRO A 862 -55.32 35.28 5.29
C PRO A 862 -54.75 36.49 6.00
N SER A 863 -54.10 36.27 7.15
CA SER A 863 -53.33 37.28 7.88
C SER A 863 -52.09 37.77 7.13
N GLY A 864 -51.73 37.15 6.00
CA GLY A 864 -50.49 37.37 5.26
C GLY A 864 -49.29 36.63 5.86
N GLN A 865 -49.49 35.82 6.90
CA GLN A 865 -48.44 35.03 7.54
C GLN A 865 -48.24 33.70 6.82
N SER A 866 -46.98 33.37 6.47
CA SER A 866 -46.63 32.02 6.01
C SER A 866 -46.47 31.08 7.20
N VAL A 867 -47.13 29.92 7.14
CA VAL A 867 -47.00 28.83 8.12
C VAL A 867 -46.52 27.57 7.44
N LYS A 868 -45.75 26.77 8.19
CA LYS A 868 -45.20 25.51 7.71
C LYS A 868 -46.09 24.36 8.15
N VAL A 869 -46.69 23.68 7.18
CA VAL A 869 -47.62 22.57 7.37
C VAL A 869 -47.05 21.29 6.75
N ASN A 870 -47.64 20.15 7.07
CA ASN A 870 -47.30 18.91 6.40
C ASN A 870 -47.73 18.97 4.93
N ALA A 871 -46.82 18.64 4.01
CA ALA A 871 -47.05 18.73 2.57
C ALA A 871 -48.16 17.79 2.09
N ALA A 872 -48.21 16.58 2.62
CA ALA A 872 -49.26 15.62 2.28
C ALA A 872 -50.62 16.03 2.86
N LEU A 873 -50.65 16.73 4.00
CA LEU A 873 -51.89 17.28 4.56
C LEU A 873 -52.42 18.42 3.70
N LEU A 874 -51.55 19.36 3.30
CA LEU A 874 -51.91 20.44 2.38
C LEU A 874 -52.42 19.90 1.04
N GLY A 875 -51.82 18.81 0.54
CA GLY A 875 -52.21 18.17 -0.72
C GLY A 875 -53.28 17.08 -0.62
N SER A 876 -53.96 16.91 0.53
CA SER A 876 -54.92 15.81 0.70
C SER A 876 -56.23 16.09 -0.05
N ALA A 877 -56.69 15.10 -0.82
CA ALA A 877 -57.99 15.14 -1.51
C ALA A 877 -59.15 14.71 -0.61
N LEU A 878 -58.86 14.23 0.60
CA LEU A 878 -59.85 13.64 1.51
C LEU A 878 -60.06 14.49 2.76
N VAL A 879 -58.99 15.06 3.30
CA VAL A 879 -59.06 15.90 4.51
C VAL A 879 -59.45 17.31 4.13
N ASP A 880 -60.44 17.84 4.84
CA ASP A 880 -60.82 19.25 4.86
C ASP A 880 -60.50 19.75 6.29
N SER A 881 -59.48 20.58 6.41
CA SER A 881 -58.87 20.98 7.69
C SER A 881 -59.56 22.15 8.38
N ASP A 882 -60.36 22.95 7.68
CA ASP A 882 -61.10 24.09 8.23
C ASP A 882 -62.64 23.94 8.16
N ALA A 883 -63.10 22.81 7.63
CA ALA A 883 -64.49 22.41 7.51
C ALA A 883 -65.40 23.37 6.75
N ASP A 884 -64.88 23.99 5.70
CA ASP A 884 -65.67 24.83 4.80
C ASP A 884 -66.39 24.03 3.69
N GLY A 885 -66.07 22.73 3.55
CA GLY A 885 -66.64 21.80 2.58
C GLY A 885 -65.74 21.52 1.37
N ILE A 886 -64.53 22.11 1.30
CA ILE A 886 -63.57 21.93 0.22
C ILE A 886 -62.34 21.17 0.76
N PRO A 887 -62.00 19.98 0.21
CA PRO A 887 -60.79 19.27 0.63
C PRO A 887 -59.52 20.07 0.36
N ASN A 888 -58.50 19.90 1.21
CA ASN A 888 -57.30 20.73 1.24
C ASN A 888 -56.61 20.88 -0.13
N GLN A 889 -56.55 19.82 -0.95
CA GLN A 889 -55.94 19.87 -2.28
C GLN A 889 -56.61 20.89 -3.23
N PHE A 890 -57.90 21.11 -3.07
CA PHE A 890 -58.72 21.96 -3.93
C PHE A 890 -59.07 23.30 -3.27
N ASP A 891 -58.59 23.52 -2.06
CA ASP A 891 -58.86 24.70 -1.26
C ASP A 891 -57.70 25.70 -1.33
N PHE A 892 -58.04 26.98 -1.50
CA PHE A 892 -57.07 28.08 -1.48
C PHE A 892 -56.72 28.51 -0.04
N SER A 893 -57.53 28.13 0.95
CA SER A 893 -57.45 28.54 2.35
C SER A 893 -57.59 27.38 3.37
N PRO A 894 -56.94 26.21 3.17
CA PRO A 894 -57.22 24.97 3.93
C PRO A 894 -56.92 25.01 5.43
N PHE A 895 -56.35 26.09 5.94
CA PHE A 895 -55.94 26.20 7.34
C PHE A 895 -56.40 27.51 7.99
N ASP A 896 -57.46 28.14 7.48
CA ASP A 896 -58.05 29.37 8.03
C ASP A 896 -58.75 29.15 9.38
N GLY A 897 -58.92 27.88 9.76
CA GLY A 897 -59.48 27.45 11.01
C GLY A 897 -60.98 27.21 10.92
N VAL A 898 -61.48 26.35 11.80
CA VAL A 898 -62.84 25.81 11.68
C VAL A 898 -63.90 26.90 11.73
N GLN A 899 -64.72 27.01 10.67
CA GLN A 899 -65.90 27.88 10.67
C GLN A 899 -67.01 27.32 11.57
N LEU A 900 -66.97 27.71 12.83
CA LEU A 900 -68.02 27.37 13.79
C LEU A 900 -69.28 28.20 13.55
N GLN A 901 -70.24 27.65 12.79
CA GLN A 901 -71.62 28.15 12.70
C GLN A 901 -72.57 27.28 13.55
N PRO A 902 -72.58 27.44 14.89
CA PRO A 902 -73.39 26.59 15.75
C PRO A 902 -74.89 26.84 15.56
N MET A 903 -75.62 25.79 15.19
CA MET A 903 -77.08 25.77 15.15
C MET A 903 -77.63 25.35 16.51
N LEU A 904 -78.49 26.18 17.09
CA LEU A 904 -79.21 25.89 18.33
C LEU A 904 -80.66 25.55 18.01
N THR A 905 -81.08 24.34 18.34
CA THR A 905 -82.49 23.93 18.27
C THR A 905 -82.95 23.34 19.60
N PHE A 906 -84.26 23.24 19.81
CA PHE A 906 -84.83 22.59 21.00
C PHE A 906 -85.44 21.25 20.62
N THR A 907 -85.27 20.24 21.47
CA THR A 907 -85.98 18.96 21.41
C THR A 907 -86.74 18.70 22.72
N ASN A 908 -87.86 18.00 22.64
CA ASN A 908 -88.71 17.64 23.79
C ASN A 908 -88.67 16.13 24.12
N LEU A 909 -87.70 15.37 23.58
CA LEU A 909 -87.60 13.92 23.75
C LEU A 909 -86.17 13.52 24.22
N PRO A 910 -85.99 12.87 25.40
CA PRO A 910 -86.96 12.56 26.45
C PRO A 910 -87.18 13.70 27.48
N VAL A 911 -86.34 14.75 27.50
CA VAL A 911 -86.49 15.96 28.33
C VAL A 911 -86.25 17.19 27.45
N ARG A 912 -86.88 18.35 27.73
CA ARG A 912 -86.64 19.59 26.99
C ARG A 912 -85.15 19.95 27.04
N SER A 913 -84.47 19.85 25.91
CA SER A 913 -83.03 20.07 25.78
C SER A 913 -82.72 21.01 24.62
N VAL A 914 -81.59 21.70 24.73
CA VAL A 914 -80.93 22.38 23.62
C VAL A 914 -80.08 21.36 22.86
N LEU A 915 -80.20 21.35 21.54
CA LEU A 915 -79.32 20.65 20.62
C LEU A 915 -78.39 21.71 20.01
N LEU A 916 -77.12 21.66 20.40
CA LEU A 916 -76.06 22.47 19.83
C LEU A 916 -75.38 21.67 18.73
N SER A 917 -75.51 22.09 17.47
CA SER A 917 -74.90 21.40 16.34
C SER A 917 -73.93 22.27 15.56
N TRP A 918 -72.85 21.71 15.04
CA TRP A 918 -71.91 22.40 14.16
C TRP A 918 -71.24 21.39 13.21
N GLU A 919 -70.71 21.88 12.09
CA GLU A 919 -69.89 21.06 11.21
C GLU A 919 -68.52 20.86 11.86
N SER A 920 -68.20 19.62 12.20
CA SER A 920 -66.94 19.28 12.84
C SER A 920 -65.91 18.91 11.80
N ALA A 921 -64.79 19.63 11.79
CA ALA A 921 -63.62 19.31 10.99
C ALA A 921 -63.11 17.90 11.31
N ALA A 922 -62.62 17.24 10.27
CA ALA A 922 -62.02 15.93 10.34
C ALA A 922 -60.91 15.90 11.41
N LEU A 923 -60.92 14.88 12.26
CA LEU A 923 -59.85 14.60 13.24
C LEU A 923 -59.61 15.73 14.26
N THR A 924 -60.56 16.67 14.45
CA THR A 924 -60.45 17.80 15.38
C THR A 924 -61.11 17.52 16.74
N VAL A 925 -60.52 18.08 17.80
CA VAL A 925 -61.07 18.03 19.17
C VAL A 925 -61.80 19.33 19.51
N TYR A 926 -63.03 19.18 19.97
CA TYR A 926 -63.91 20.26 20.39
C TYR A 926 -64.15 20.20 21.91
N ARG A 927 -64.02 21.36 22.54
CA ARG A 927 -64.38 21.61 23.94
C ARG A 927 -65.64 22.48 23.97
N ILE A 928 -66.73 21.88 24.43
CA ILE A 928 -68.02 22.53 24.54
C ILE A 928 -68.20 22.99 25.98
N GLU A 929 -68.47 24.28 26.17
CA GLU A 929 -68.66 24.87 27.49
C GLU A 929 -70.00 25.58 27.60
N THR A 930 -70.53 25.59 28.82
CA THR A 930 -71.76 26.30 29.16
C THR A 930 -71.54 27.32 30.26
N ASN A 931 -72.36 28.37 30.26
CA ASN A 931 -72.40 29.37 31.33
C ASN A 931 -73.85 29.79 31.56
N SER A 932 -74.22 29.95 32.83
CA SER A 932 -75.49 30.49 33.28
C SER A 932 -75.14 31.67 34.18
N PHE A 933 -75.42 32.90 33.73
CA PHE A 933 -74.91 34.12 34.39
C PHE A 933 -75.22 34.16 35.90
N ALA A 934 -74.22 34.59 36.67
CA ALA A 934 -74.17 34.84 38.13
C ALA A 934 -73.81 33.65 39.07
N PRO A 935 -72.52 33.52 39.46
CA PRO A 935 -71.34 34.19 38.93
C PRO A 935 -70.90 33.58 37.58
N PRO A 936 -70.37 34.38 36.63
CA PRO A 936 -69.98 33.91 35.31
C PRO A 936 -68.77 32.96 35.40
N LYS A 937 -69.04 31.66 35.37
CA LYS A 937 -68.01 30.62 35.29
C LYS A 937 -68.36 29.67 34.15
N TRP A 938 -67.56 29.71 33.08
CA TRP A 938 -67.64 28.72 32.01
C TRP A 938 -67.29 27.35 32.59
N GLY A 939 -68.23 26.41 32.50
CA GLY A 939 -68.06 25.02 32.87
C GLY A 939 -67.98 24.13 31.64
N LEU A 940 -67.12 23.12 31.67
CA LEU A 940 -67.07 22.08 30.63
C LEU A 940 -68.42 21.36 30.57
N LEU A 941 -69.06 21.38 29.41
CA LEU A 941 -70.24 20.56 29.14
C LEU A 941 -69.79 19.20 28.59
N ARG A 942 -68.95 19.21 27.54
CA ARG A 942 -68.52 17.98 26.86
C ARG A 942 -67.22 18.21 26.09
N MET A 943 -66.40 17.16 26.02
CA MET A 943 -65.36 17.04 25.00
C MET A 943 -65.91 16.15 23.86
N TYR A 944 -65.73 16.58 22.63
CA TYR A 944 -66.08 15.81 21.45
C TYR A 944 -64.87 15.72 20.52
N THR A 945 -64.67 14.58 19.89
CA THR A 945 -63.60 14.38 18.90
C THR A 945 -64.24 13.79 17.65
N ASN A 946 -64.19 14.52 16.54
CA ASN A 946 -64.45 13.90 15.24
C ASN A 946 -63.21 13.06 14.94
N SER A 947 -63.30 11.73 14.98
CA SER A 947 -62.15 10.85 14.73
C SER A 947 -62.11 10.33 13.29
N THR A 948 -63.03 10.82 12.45
CA THR A 948 -63.14 10.41 11.05
C THR A 948 -62.36 11.39 10.15
N PRO A 949 -61.87 10.94 8.98
CA PRO A 949 -61.18 11.81 8.04
C PRO A 949 -62.15 12.72 7.27
N PHE A 950 -63.45 12.67 7.58
CA PHE A 950 -64.48 13.47 6.94
C PHE A 950 -65.05 14.45 7.95
N ASN A 951 -65.50 15.57 7.45
CA ASN A 951 -66.32 16.45 8.26
C ASN A 951 -67.66 15.80 8.52
N SER A 952 -68.24 16.12 9.67
CA SER A 952 -69.58 15.67 9.98
C SER A 952 -70.32 16.67 10.85
N LEU A 953 -71.62 16.79 10.60
CA LEU A 953 -72.52 17.52 11.48
C LEU A 953 -72.61 16.78 12.82
N VAL A 954 -72.19 17.46 13.89
CA VAL A 954 -72.20 16.92 15.25
C VAL A 954 -73.23 17.65 16.06
N THR A 955 -73.98 16.92 16.88
CA THR A 955 -74.96 17.49 17.80
C THR A 955 -74.65 17.09 19.23
N VAL A 956 -74.52 18.08 20.12
CA VAL A 956 -74.42 17.91 21.57
C VAL A 956 -75.73 18.35 22.22
N GLN A 957 -76.29 17.48 23.06
CA GLN A 957 -77.52 17.75 23.80
C GLN A 957 -77.22 18.24 25.21
N ASP A 958 -77.92 19.29 25.65
CA ASP A 958 -77.87 19.82 27.02
C ASP A 958 -79.30 20.09 27.55
N PRO A 959 -79.72 19.49 28.67
CA PRO A 959 -81.04 19.77 29.27
C PRO A 959 -81.26 21.25 29.60
N VAL A 960 -82.45 21.76 29.31
CA VAL A 960 -82.83 23.14 29.66
C VAL A 960 -83.02 23.22 31.17
N PRO A 961 -82.38 24.19 31.86
CA PRO A 961 -82.57 24.39 33.30
C PRO A 961 -84.03 24.65 33.66
N THR A 962 -84.54 23.98 34.69
CA THR A 962 -85.93 24.09 35.17
C THR A 962 -86.28 25.46 35.77
N ASN A 963 -85.27 26.28 36.11
CA ASN A 963 -85.41 27.61 36.71
C ASN A 963 -85.55 28.75 35.69
N GLY A 964 -85.57 28.47 34.38
CA GLY A 964 -85.69 29.49 33.33
C GLY A 964 -84.48 30.39 33.17
N ALA A 965 -83.34 30.07 33.80
CA ALA A 965 -82.12 30.87 33.69
C ALA A 965 -81.55 30.82 32.26
N PRO A 966 -81.08 31.96 31.70
CA PRO A 966 -80.43 31.98 30.40
C PRO A 966 -79.14 31.16 30.41
N ARG A 967 -78.94 30.35 29.38
CA ARG A 967 -77.77 29.48 29.20
C ARG A 967 -77.04 29.82 27.92
N PHE A 968 -75.75 30.09 28.03
CA PHE A 968 -74.86 30.43 26.94
C PHE A 968 -73.95 29.25 26.63
N TYR A 969 -73.66 29.05 25.35
CA TYR A 969 -72.79 27.99 24.86
C TYR A 969 -71.61 28.63 24.14
N ARG A 970 -70.44 28.01 24.27
CA ARG A 970 -69.33 28.24 23.35
C ARG A 970 -68.70 26.91 22.97
N VAL A 971 -68.39 26.80 21.69
CA VAL A 971 -67.61 25.70 21.15
C VAL A 971 -66.21 26.25 20.93
N LEU A 972 -65.23 25.64 21.56
CA LEU A 972 -63.83 25.89 21.34
C LEU A 972 -63.28 24.67 20.62
N TYR A 973 -62.37 24.87 19.68
CA TYR A 973 -61.59 23.78 19.12
C TYR A 973 -60.11 24.03 19.43
N SER A 974 -59.37 22.94 19.56
CA SER A 974 -57.92 23.00 19.42
C SER A 974 -57.62 22.42 18.04
N PRO A 975 -57.07 23.22 17.11
CA PRO A 975 -56.43 22.65 15.93
C PRO A 975 -55.26 21.77 16.35
#